data_AF-A0A094D9U0-F1
#
_entry.id   AF-A0A094D9U0-F1
#
_cell.length_a   1.000
_cell.length_b   1.000
_cell.length_c   1.000
_cell.angle_alpha   90.00
_cell.angle_beta   90.00
_cell.angle_gamma   90.00
#
_symmetry.space_group_name_H-M   'P 1'
#
loop_
_entity.id
_entity.type
_entity.pdbx_description
1 polymer ?
#
loop_
_entity_poly.entity_id
_entity_poly.type
_entity_poly.pdbx_seq_one_letter_code
_entity_poly.pdbx_strand_id
1 'polypeptide(L)'
;MQFSVIVASAIFATRVLAVGVIGKPEGFGAGTTGGGSATPQYPANINELKTWLTDSTARVIVLNKEYNFIGSEGSVTETGCRPASNTCPGNGGQDAINQASWCTNGNAGAGATSISVTYDKAGISGINVGSNKSIIGVGSAGVIKGKGLRIANGAKNVIIQNIHITNLNPQYIWGGDAITLAGTDLVWVDHVKVSLVGRQMFVAGESASNRVTLSNSEFDGTTSWSATCDGHHYWTIYLTGSNDMITMKGNYIHHTSGRGPKIGGNTLLHAVNNYWYAVSGHAFDIASGNVVAEGNVFQNVVKPLNANTGNLFGSPDSNANTQCAAYLGHNCQLNAFGSSGTLGGSSVNALVNFSGKTVASAVSSSGLANTIASNAGIGLFSNAHFCIEADAVKMLLNATTAVSTPAILLVPYGEHHVLRYHEWMKSPELTASEPLTLEEEYAMQLSWQTDLDKLTFIACHPLAGPLSKSAGKDSGDGILASQGYDAPEKMIGDVNLFLRLAYELDGDGEEMLNRPYVRGEIELMIASPSDRGRGFGKATLLAFLQYIRNHTDDILDQYKSHSPDGGENNVQNKDVKMGGLVLVSKINKTNLRSRRLFESVGFGQVGKEDYFGEIELKLAGGMDGVKPVDEWCEVGYRKAAPQQ
;
A
#
# COMPACT_ATOMS: atom_id res chain seq x y z
N MET A 1 1.88 -14.18 -56.49
CA MET A 1 0.94 -14.63 -55.44
C MET A 1 1.34 -13.90 -54.16
N GLN A 2 0.58 -12.86 -53.79
CA GLN A 2 0.77 -12.13 -52.55
C GLN A 2 0.23 -12.97 -51.39
N PHE A 3 1.07 -13.25 -50.38
CA PHE A 3 0.63 -13.81 -49.12
C PHE A 3 0.08 -12.68 -48.25
N SER A 4 -1.24 -12.62 -48.10
CA SER A 4 -1.90 -11.78 -47.12
C SER A 4 -1.80 -12.45 -45.75
N VAL A 5 -0.99 -11.86 -44.86
CA VAL A 5 -0.95 -12.20 -43.43
C VAL A 5 -2.02 -11.34 -42.76
N ILE A 6 -3.10 -11.97 -42.27
CA ILE A 6 -4.13 -11.32 -41.47
C ILE A 6 -3.86 -11.71 -40.01
N VAL A 7 -3.38 -10.75 -39.22
CA VAL A 7 -3.18 -10.87 -37.78
C VAL A 7 -4.48 -10.45 -37.08
N ALA A 8 -4.94 -11.28 -36.15
CA ALA A 8 -6.06 -10.95 -35.27
C ALA A 8 -5.58 -9.92 -34.24
N SER A 9 -6.03 -8.67 -34.38
CA SER A 9 -5.93 -7.67 -33.33
C SER A 9 -7.02 -7.95 -32.29
N ALA A 10 -6.68 -8.64 -31.21
CA ALA A 10 -7.42 -8.45 -29.97
C ALA A 10 -7.18 -6.99 -29.56
N ILE A 11 -8.23 -6.18 -29.57
CA ILE A 11 -8.18 -4.82 -29.01
C ILE A 11 -7.89 -5.02 -27.53
N PHE A 12 -6.61 -4.92 -27.15
CA PHE A 12 -6.26 -4.67 -25.77
C PHE A 12 -6.89 -3.32 -25.43
N ALA A 13 -8.02 -3.36 -24.76
CA ALA A 13 -8.29 -2.34 -23.76
C ALA A 13 -7.31 -2.63 -22.61
N THR A 14 -6.02 -2.35 -22.83
CA THR A 14 -5.09 -2.13 -21.72
C THR A 14 -5.68 -0.97 -20.96
N ARG A 15 -6.34 -1.28 -19.84
CA ARG A 15 -6.48 -0.30 -18.79
C ARG A 15 -5.07 -0.05 -18.31
N VAL A 16 -4.43 0.97 -18.88
CA VAL A 16 -3.37 1.71 -18.21
C VAL A 16 -3.86 1.89 -16.79
N LEU A 17 -3.17 1.34 -15.80
CA LEU A 17 -3.45 1.71 -14.41
C LEU A 17 -3.18 3.21 -14.34
N ALA A 18 -4.25 4.00 -14.41
CA ALA A 18 -4.13 5.44 -14.34
C ALA A 18 -3.45 5.78 -13.01
N VAL A 19 -2.28 6.41 -13.06
CA VAL A 19 -1.62 6.94 -11.86
C VAL A 19 -2.62 7.86 -11.17
N GLY A 20 -3.07 7.47 -9.99
CA GLY A 20 -4.25 8.04 -9.36
C GLY A 20 -4.25 7.79 -7.86
N VAL A 21 -5.27 8.32 -7.20
CA VAL A 21 -5.52 8.04 -5.78
C VAL A 21 -5.85 6.56 -5.62
N ILE A 22 -5.21 5.91 -4.66
CA ILE A 22 -5.40 4.50 -4.33
C ILE A 22 -6.28 4.40 -3.10
N GLY A 23 -7.26 3.49 -3.13
CA GLY A 23 -8.17 3.27 -2.00
C GLY A 23 -9.17 4.40 -1.79
N LYS A 24 -9.82 4.40 -0.63
CA LYS A 24 -10.81 5.41 -0.22
C LYS A 24 -10.58 5.78 1.25
N PRO A 25 -10.86 7.03 1.65
CA PRO A 25 -10.78 7.41 3.05
C PRO A 25 -11.82 6.65 3.88
N GLU A 26 -11.42 6.21 5.07
CA GLU A 26 -12.33 5.72 6.10
C GLU A 26 -12.65 6.80 7.14
N GLY A 27 -13.74 6.60 7.89
CA GLY A 27 -14.13 7.50 8.97
C GLY A 27 -14.66 8.84 8.48
N PHE A 28 -14.33 9.92 9.19
CA PHE A 28 -14.99 11.22 8.96
C PHE A 28 -14.71 11.81 7.58
N GLY A 29 -13.53 11.55 7.01
CA GLY A 29 -13.13 11.99 5.67
C GLY A 29 -13.66 11.16 4.50
N ALA A 30 -14.50 10.15 4.72
CA ALA A 30 -14.93 9.18 3.70
C ALA A 30 -15.53 9.77 2.41
N GLY A 31 -16.05 11.00 2.45
CA GLY A 31 -16.58 11.72 1.28
C GLY A 31 -15.54 12.45 0.43
N THR A 32 -14.24 12.34 0.75
CA THR A 32 -13.18 13.08 0.05
C THR A 32 -12.84 12.43 -1.29
N THR A 33 -12.84 13.23 -2.36
CA THR A 33 -12.60 12.80 -3.76
C THR A 33 -11.43 13.53 -4.43
N GLY A 34 -10.96 14.63 -3.84
CA GLY A 34 -9.82 15.40 -4.34
C GLY A 34 -10.06 15.95 -5.75
N GLY A 35 -9.11 15.71 -6.65
CA GLY A 35 -9.19 16.07 -8.07
C GLY A 35 -10.16 15.21 -8.89
N GLY A 36 -10.76 14.18 -8.30
CA GLY A 36 -11.69 13.27 -8.97
C GLY A 36 -11.05 12.55 -10.15
N SER A 37 -11.73 12.56 -11.30
CA SER A 37 -11.28 11.93 -12.55
C SER A 37 -10.46 12.85 -13.46
N ALA A 38 -9.95 13.98 -12.93
CA ALA A 38 -9.07 14.85 -13.71
C ALA A 38 -7.83 14.08 -14.18
N THR A 39 -7.41 14.31 -15.43
CA THR A 39 -6.22 13.65 -15.99
C THR A 39 -5.00 13.95 -15.11
N PRO A 40 -4.21 12.94 -14.73
CA PRO A 40 -2.99 13.13 -13.94
C PRO A 40 -1.98 14.05 -14.64
N GLN A 41 -1.36 14.95 -13.87
CA GLN A 41 -0.42 15.95 -14.36
C GLN A 41 0.87 15.94 -13.54
N TYR A 42 2.01 16.09 -14.22
CA TYR A 42 3.34 16.00 -13.62
C TYR A 42 4.03 17.37 -13.66
N PRO A 43 4.17 18.07 -12.53
CA PRO A 43 4.81 19.38 -12.54
C PRO A 43 6.27 19.29 -13.00
N ALA A 44 6.70 20.17 -13.88
CA ALA A 44 8.06 20.23 -14.36
C ALA A 44 9.03 20.68 -13.25
N ASN A 45 8.59 21.59 -12.37
CA ASN A 45 9.41 22.24 -11.35
C ASN A 45 8.55 22.83 -10.20
N ILE A 46 9.22 23.43 -9.21
CA ILE A 46 8.57 23.99 -8.01
C ILE A 46 7.59 25.14 -8.30
N ASN A 47 7.80 25.91 -9.37
CA ASN A 47 6.92 27.03 -9.73
C ASN A 47 5.61 26.52 -10.32
N GLU A 48 5.69 25.51 -11.18
CA GLU A 48 4.51 24.85 -11.74
C GLU A 48 3.73 24.10 -10.66
N LEU A 49 4.42 23.38 -9.76
CA LEU A 49 3.80 22.73 -8.60
C LEU A 49 3.03 23.76 -7.76
N LYS A 50 3.68 24.88 -7.39
CA LYS A 50 3.03 25.95 -6.61
C LYS A 50 1.82 26.53 -7.34
N THR A 51 1.91 26.72 -8.65
CA THR A 51 0.81 27.25 -9.48
C THR A 51 -0.38 26.29 -9.48
N TRP A 52 -0.15 25.01 -9.76
CA TRP A 52 -1.23 24.01 -9.82
C TRP A 52 -1.86 23.72 -8.46
N LEU A 53 -1.08 23.78 -7.37
CA LEU A 53 -1.61 23.64 -6.03
C LEU A 53 -2.55 24.80 -5.65
N THR A 54 -2.25 26.02 -6.12
CA THR A 54 -2.96 27.25 -5.70
C THR A 54 -4.13 27.62 -6.62
N ASP A 55 -4.19 27.09 -7.83
CA ASP A 55 -5.26 27.46 -8.76
C ASP A 55 -6.64 26.88 -8.41
N SER A 56 -7.66 27.35 -9.12
CA SER A 56 -9.06 26.94 -8.93
C SER A 56 -9.44 25.67 -9.71
N THR A 57 -8.53 25.09 -10.49
CA THR A 57 -8.82 23.93 -11.36
C THR A 57 -8.80 22.65 -10.53
N ALA A 58 -9.76 21.75 -10.72
CA ALA A 58 -9.66 20.42 -10.11
C ALA A 58 -8.51 19.64 -10.74
N ARG A 59 -7.58 19.10 -9.95
CA ARG A 59 -6.35 18.48 -10.47
C ARG A 59 -5.96 17.21 -9.73
N VAL A 60 -5.43 16.26 -10.48
CA VAL A 60 -4.59 15.17 -9.97
C VAL A 60 -3.14 15.53 -10.28
N ILE A 61 -2.39 15.89 -9.26
CA ILE A 61 -1.00 16.38 -9.33
C ILE A 61 -0.08 15.24 -8.86
N VAL A 62 0.77 14.77 -9.76
CA VAL A 62 1.64 13.61 -9.55
C VAL A 62 3.07 14.06 -9.28
N LEU A 63 3.60 13.72 -8.11
CA LEU A 63 4.98 13.98 -7.71
C LEU A 63 5.83 12.75 -7.99
N ASN A 64 6.64 12.80 -9.05
CA ASN A 64 7.52 11.71 -9.48
C ASN A 64 9.01 11.96 -9.19
N LYS A 65 9.32 12.99 -8.40
CA LYS A 65 10.68 13.41 -8.03
C LYS A 65 10.64 14.37 -6.83
N GLU A 66 11.82 14.71 -6.31
CA GLU A 66 11.96 15.74 -5.29
C GLU A 66 11.69 17.15 -5.85
N TYR A 67 10.83 17.89 -5.16
CA TYR A 67 10.56 19.31 -5.35
C TYR A 67 11.19 20.08 -4.20
N ASN A 68 12.43 20.55 -4.43
CA ASN A 68 13.23 21.22 -3.42
C ASN A 68 13.01 22.74 -3.44
N PHE A 69 12.45 23.27 -2.35
CA PHE A 69 12.19 24.70 -2.14
C PHE A 69 13.29 25.42 -1.35
N ILE A 70 14.31 24.72 -0.85
CA ILE A 70 15.40 25.35 -0.10
C ILE A 70 16.13 26.34 -1.01
N GLY A 71 16.37 27.55 -0.51
CA GLY A 71 16.97 28.67 -1.24
C GLY A 71 16.02 29.39 -2.19
N SER A 72 14.84 28.83 -2.50
CA SER A 72 13.91 29.42 -3.49
C SER A 72 13.35 30.78 -3.06
N GLU A 73 13.29 31.04 -1.75
CA GLU A 73 12.85 32.32 -1.20
C GLU A 73 14.00 33.08 -0.50
N GLY A 74 15.22 32.52 -0.51
CA GLY A 74 16.41 33.05 0.17
C GLY A 74 16.40 32.83 1.69
N SER A 75 17.50 33.20 2.35
CA SER A 75 17.64 33.14 3.81
C SER A 75 17.40 34.50 4.49
N VAL A 76 17.20 34.47 5.80
CA VAL A 76 17.15 35.67 6.65
C VAL A 76 17.89 35.42 7.95
N THR A 77 18.53 36.47 8.47
CA THR A 77 19.14 36.50 9.79
C THR A 77 18.43 37.56 10.63
N GLU A 78 17.87 37.15 11.77
CA GLU A 78 17.12 38.05 12.65
C GLU A 78 17.21 37.62 14.12
N THR A 79 16.57 38.38 15.00
CA THR A 79 16.54 38.08 16.43
C THR A 79 15.49 37.01 16.73
N GLY A 80 15.96 35.86 17.21
CA GLY A 80 15.15 34.80 17.80
C GLY A 80 15.43 34.67 19.30
N CYS A 81 15.18 33.49 19.84
CA CYS A 81 15.55 33.16 21.21
C CYS A 81 15.96 31.71 21.38
N ARG A 82 16.76 31.48 22.41
CA ARG A 82 16.94 30.19 23.03
C ARG A 82 15.87 30.02 24.10
N PRO A 83 14.87 29.13 23.91
CA PRO A 83 13.84 28.90 24.91
C PRO A 83 14.40 28.16 26.13
N ALA A 84 13.70 28.24 27.26
CA ALA A 84 14.06 27.53 28.49
C ALA A 84 14.05 25.99 28.33
N SER A 85 13.31 25.48 27.34
CA SER A 85 13.32 24.05 26.99
C SER A 85 14.64 23.60 26.36
N ASN A 86 15.40 24.50 25.73
CA ASN A 86 16.70 24.18 25.17
C ASN A 86 17.76 24.16 26.28
N THR A 87 17.94 22.98 26.89
CA THR A 87 18.92 22.73 27.96
C THR A 87 20.29 22.28 27.42
N CYS A 88 20.44 22.14 26.09
CA CYS A 88 21.64 21.63 25.42
C CYS A 88 22.06 22.53 24.22
N PRO A 89 22.32 23.83 24.45
CA PRO A 89 22.64 24.78 23.39
C PRO A 89 23.85 24.32 22.57
N GLY A 90 23.72 24.33 21.24
CA GLY A 90 24.79 23.90 20.32
C GLY A 90 25.05 22.39 20.29
N ASN A 91 24.32 21.61 21.09
CA ASN A 91 24.41 20.15 21.15
C ASN A 91 23.03 19.49 20.93
N GLY A 92 22.33 19.96 19.90
CA GLY A 92 21.07 19.36 19.44
C GLY A 92 19.77 19.89 20.08
N GLY A 93 19.83 21.00 20.80
CA GLY A 93 18.62 21.69 21.27
C GLY A 93 18.04 22.65 20.23
N GLN A 94 16.72 22.72 20.12
CA GLN A 94 16.05 23.68 19.23
C GLN A 94 16.07 25.10 19.79
N ASP A 95 16.53 26.04 18.98
CA ASP A 95 16.28 27.47 19.21
C ASP A 95 14.94 27.86 18.54
N ALA A 96 14.51 29.12 18.65
CA ALA A 96 13.23 29.56 18.12
C ALA A 96 13.33 30.87 17.33
N ILE A 97 12.57 30.93 16.24
CA ILE A 97 12.29 32.18 15.53
C ILE A 97 11.24 32.95 16.33
N ASN A 98 11.39 34.27 16.46
CA ASN A 98 10.47 35.11 17.25
C ASN A 98 9.16 35.44 16.48
N GLN A 99 8.54 34.43 15.88
CA GLN A 99 7.26 34.59 15.20
C GLN A 99 6.15 34.81 16.25
N ALA A 100 5.17 35.67 15.96
CA ALA A 100 4.07 36.02 16.87
C ALA A 100 4.53 36.46 18.28
N SER A 101 5.70 37.10 18.35
CA SER A 101 6.32 37.55 19.61
C SER A 101 6.55 36.40 20.61
N TRP A 102 6.72 35.16 20.14
CA TRP A 102 6.82 33.95 20.96
C TRP A 102 7.97 33.98 21.97
N CYS A 103 9.09 34.62 21.62
CA CYS A 103 10.22 34.78 22.52
C CYS A 103 9.97 35.75 23.66
N THR A 104 9.02 36.68 23.50
CA THR A 104 8.78 37.78 24.45
C THR A 104 7.42 37.72 25.13
N ASN A 105 6.50 36.88 24.66
CA ASN A 105 5.16 36.72 25.25
C ASN A 105 5.10 35.70 26.40
N GLY A 106 6.25 35.22 26.86
CA GLY A 106 6.38 34.25 27.95
C GLY A 106 6.34 32.78 27.53
N ASN A 107 5.94 32.45 26.31
CA ASN A 107 5.83 31.07 25.84
C ASN A 107 7.18 30.36 25.67
N ALA A 108 8.26 31.11 25.42
CA ALA A 108 9.61 30.56 25.40
C ALA A 108 10.14 30.13 26.80
N GLY A 109 9.36 30.38 27.86
CA GLY A 109 9.72 30.08 29.23
C GLY A 109 10.55 31.18 29.89
N ALA A 110 10.53 31.19 31.23
CA ALA A 110 11.33 32.12 32.02
C ALA A 110 12.83 31.90 31.77
N GLY A 111 13.57 32.98 31.56
CA GLY A 111 15.02 32.92 31.27
C GLY A 111 15.38 32.64 29.80
N ALA A 112 14.42 32.70 28.87
CA ALA A 112 14.72 32.62 27.44
C ALA A 112 15.73 33.71 27.03
N THR A 113 16.77 33.31 26.30
CA THR A 113 17.88 34.20 25.91
C THR A 113 17.69 34.68 24.49
N SER A 114 17.79 35.99 24.25
CA SER A 114 17.77 36.54 22.89
C SER A 114 19.04 36.13 22.13
N ILE A 115 18.89 35.61 20.90
CA ILE A 115 20.00 35.18 20.05
C ILE A 115 19.75 35.58 18.59
N SER A 116 20.80 35.52 17.77
CA SER A 116 20.65 35.59 16.31
C SER A 116 20.33 34.20 15.75
N VAL A 117 19.31 34.13 14.89
CA VAL A 117 18.93 32.92 14.14
C VAL A 117 19.05 33.18 12.65
N THR A 118 19.47 32.19 11.88
CA THR A 118 19.56 32.27 10.41
C THR A 118 18.88 31.07 9.78
N TYR A 119 17.84 31.31 8.99
CA TYR A 119 16.99 30.24 8.47
C TYR A 119 16.56 30.49 7.02
N ASP A 120 16.07 29.43 6.37
CA ASP A 120 15.52 29.50 5.02
C ASP A 120 14.07 29.99 5.05
N LYS A 121 13.75 31.05 4.30
CA LYS A 121 12.42 31.65 4.33
C LYS A 121 11.33 30.75 3.74
N ALA A 122 11.68 29.81 2.85
CA ALA A 122 10.69 28.97 2.19
C ALA A 122 9.94 28.07 3.19
N GLY A 123 10.59 27.65 4.28
CA GLY A 123 10.01 26.79 5.31
C GLY A 123 8.93 27.45 6.17
N ILE A 124 8.93 28.78 6.27
CA ILE A 124 8.07 29.52 7.21
C ILE A 124 6.59 29.44 6.86
N SER A 125 6.26 29.40 5.57
CA SER A 125 4.87 29.41 5.11
C SER A 125 4.62 28.28 4.12
N GLY A 126 3.67 27.40 4.44
CA GLY A 126 3.23 26.34 3.55
C GLY A 126 2.61 26.88 2.25
N ILE A 127 2.66 26.09 1.19
CA ILE A 127 1.99 26.37 -0.09
C ILE A 127 0.49 26.31 0.15
N ASN A 128 -0.25 27.37 -0.16
CA ASN A 128 -1.71 27.31 -0.12
C ASN A 128 -2.22 26.28 -1.14
N VAL A 129 -3.06 25.36 -0.70
CA VAL A 129 -3.68 24.36 -1.56
C VAL A 129 -5.15 24.75 -1.75
N GLY A 130 -5.56 24.93 -3.01
CA GLY A 130 -6.94 25.20 -3.37
C GLY A 130 -7.84 23.96 -3.25
N SER A 131 -9.14 24.13 -3.49
CA SER A 131 -10.09 23.02 -3.45
C SER A 131 -9.89 22.02 -4.58
N ASN A 132 -10.39 20.80 -4.39
CA ASN A 132 -10.47 19.73 -5.39
C ASN A 132 -9.09 19.34 -5.95
N LYS A 133 -8.15 19.04 -5.05
CA LYS A 133 -6.78 18.63 -5.39
C LYS A 133 -6.52 17.21 -4.90
N SER A 134 -5.96 16.37 -5.76
CA SER A 134 -5.31 15.13 -5.35
C SER A 134 -3.82 15.29 -5.59
N ILE A 135 -3.01 15.25 -4.54
CA ILE A 135 -1.56 15.36 -4.59
C ILE A 135 -1.03 13.96 -4.29
N ILE A 136 -0.49 13.28 -5.29
CA ILE A 136 -0.09 11.88 -5.19
C ILE A 136 1.39 11.70 -5.53
N GLY A 137 2.14 10.93 -4.75
CA GLY A 137 3.52 10.57 -5.10
C GLY A 137 3.62 9.24 -5.83
N VAL A 138 4.67 9.09 -6.65
CA VAL A 138 5.01 7.83 -7.33
C VAL A 138 6.05 7.09 -6.50
N GLY A 139 5.66 5.95 -5.96
CA GLY A 139 6.56 5.14 -5.13
C GLY A 139 7.12 5.94 -3.95
N SER A 140 8.44 6.15 -3.92
CA SER A 140 9.15 6.94 -2.90
C SER A 140 9.73 8.23 -3.47
N ALA A 141 9.51 8.51 -4.76
CA ALA A 141 10.11 9.65 -5.44
C ALA A 141 9.41 10.98 -5.13
N GLY A 142 8.13 10.94 -4.73
CA GLY A 142 7.33 12.14 -4.45
C GLY A 142 7.73 12.83 -3.15
N VAL A 143 8.66 13.80 -3.24
CA VAL A 143 9.18 14.53 -2.07
C VAL A 143 8.94 16.03 -2.22
N ILE A 144 8.44 16.69 -1.17
CA ILE A 144 8.45 18.16 -1.03
C ILE A 144 9.43 18.51 0.08
N LYS A 145 10.51 19.22 -0.28
CA LYS A 145 11.61 19.53 0.64
C LYS A 145 11.71 21.02 0.90
N GLY A 146 11.84 21.41 2.17
CA GLY A 146 12.01 22.82 2.55
C GLY A 146 10.74 23.66 2.61
N LYS A 147 9.55 23.06 2.37
CA LYS A 147 8.27 23.78 2.39
C LYS A 147 7.10 22.86 2.72
N GLY A 148 6.11 23.36 3.46
CA GLY A 148 4.90 22.62 3.82
C GLY A 148 3.71 22.89 2.89
N LEU A 149 2.56 22.31 3.22
CA LEU A 149 1.26 22.50 2.57
C LEU A 149 0.24 23.11 3.53
N ARG A 150 -0.57 24.05 3.05
CA ARG A 150 -1.59 24.76 3.84
C ARG A 150 -2.95 24.70 3.14
N ILE A 151 -3.91 23.98 3.72
CA ILE A 151 -5.29 23.92 3.24
C ILE A 151 -6.12 24.80 4.17
N ALA A 152 -6.55 25.95 3.67
CA ALA A 152 -7.17 26.95 4.52
C ALA A 152 -8.11 27.87 3.74
N ASN A 153 -8.70 28.84 4.44
CA ASN A 153 -9.50 29.91 3.84
C ASN A 153 -10.69 29.37 3.01
N GLY A 154 -11.31 28.28 3.45
CA GLY A 154 -12.46 27.66 2.78
C GLY A 154 -12.11 26.67 1.67
N ALA A 155 -10.81 26.41 1.40
CA ALA A 155 -10.41 25.29 0.57
C ALA A 155 -10.96 23.98 1.16
N LYS A 156 -11.37 23.04 0.31
CA LYS A 156 -11.97 21.76 0.72
C LYS A 156 -11.82 20.68 -0.32
N ASN A 157 -12.09 19.43 0.04
CA ASN A 157 -12.00 18.28 -0.84
C ASN A 157 -10.58 18.11 -1.38
N VAL A 158 -9.64 17.78 -0.49
CA VAL A 158 -8.21 17.64 -0.81
C VAL A 158 -7.71 16.27 -0.36
N ILE A 159 -6.99 15.59 -1.26
CA ILE A 159 -6.28 14.34 -0.99
C ILE A 159 -4.79 14.60 -1.08
N ILE A 160 -4.04 14.15 -0.08
CA ILE A 160 -2.58 14.11 -0.05
C ILE A 160 -2.19 12.65 0.18
N GLN A 161 -1.59 12.00 -0.81
CA GLN A 161 -1.28 10.58 -0.74
C GLN A 161 0.14 10.26 -1.19
N ASN A 162 0.85 9.38 -0.47
CA ASN A 162 2.15 8.84 -0.89
C ASN A 162 3.24 9.90 -1.13
N ILE A 163 3.32 10.96 -0.32
CA ILE A 163 4.38 11.98 -0.44
C ILE A 163 5.18 12.15 0.85
N HIS A 164 6.44 12.53 0.73
CA HIS A 164 7.31 12.86 1.86
C HIS A 164 7.48 14.38 1.97
N ILE A 165 7.15 14.96 3.11
CA ILE A 165 7.40 16.37 3.41
C ILE A 165 8.53 16.46 4.43
N THR A 166 9.64 17.13 4.08
CA THR A 166 10.85 17.10 4.93
C THR A 166 11.73 18.33 4.87
N ASN A 167 12.57 18.49 5.90
CA ASN A 167 13.64 19.47 6.02
C ASN A 167 13.16 20.94 6.01
N LEU A 168 12.21 21.26 6.89
CA LEU A 168 11.67 22.62 7.08
C LEU A 168 12.31 23.27 8.31
N ASN A 169 13.56 23.75 8.18
CA ASN A 169 14.32 24.40 9.25
C ASN A 169 14.25 23.62 10.60
N PRO A 170 14.65 22.34 10.65
CA PRO A 170 14.45 21.47 11.81
C PRO A 170 15.04 22.00 13.12
N GLN A 171 16.07 22.84 13.04
CA GLN A 171 16.75 23.44 14.19
C GLN A 171 15.97 24.58 14.88
N TYR A 172 14.88 25.05 14.27
CA TYR A 172 14.13 26.20 14.78
C TYR A 172 12.66 25.89 15.03
N ILE A 173 12.20 26.09 16.27
CA ILE A 173 10.77 26.26 16.56
C ILE A 173 10.27 27.45 15.73
N TRP A 174 9.09 27.31 15.13
CA TRP A 174 8.54 28.21 14.10
C TRP A 174 9.28 28.21 12.74
N GLY A 175 10.22 27.29 12.54
CA GLY A 175 10.93 27.10 11.27
C GLY A 175 10.08 26.55 10.12
N GLY A 176 8.92 25.97 10.44
CA GLY A 176 7.93 25.51 9.47
C GLY A 176 7.04 24.38 10.01
N ASP A 177 5.81 24.32 9.51
CA ASP A 177 4.90 23.18 9.69
C ASP A 177 4.73 22.43 8.36
N ALA A 178 4.65 21.10 8.41
CA ALA A 178 4.53 20.30 7.18
C ALA A 178 3.13 20.33 6.57
N ILE A 179 2.08 20.06 7.35
CA ILE A 179 0.69 20.11 6.87
C ILE A 179 -0.16 20.94 7.83
N THR A 180 -0.79 21.99 7.29
CA THR A 180 -1.64 22.92 8.06
C THR A 180 -3.05 22.94 7.51
N LEU A 181 -4.03 22.63 8.37
CA LEU A 181 -5.47 22.78 8.11
C LEU A 181 -6.03 23.93 8.96
N ALA A 182 -6.70 24.89 8.33
CA ALA A 182 -7.30 26.02 9.05
C ALA A 182 -8.51 26.59 8.29
N GLY A 183 -9.72 26.21 8.70
CA GLY A 183 -10.94 26.62 8.00
C GLY A 183 -11.09 25.86 6.67
N THR A 184 -11.21 24.54 6.76
CA THR A 184 -11.29 23.59 5.63
C THR A 184 -12.32 22.50 5.91
N ASP A 185 -12.58 21.62 4.96
CA ASP A 185 -13.42 20.43 5.13
C ASP A 185 -13.06 19.35 4.09
N LEU A 186 -13.35 18.09 4.39
CA LEU A 186 -13.06 16.92 3.54
C LEU A 186 -11.59 16.88 3.11
N VAL A 187 -10.72 16.59 4.07
CA VAL A 187 -9.28 16.40 3.82
C VAL A 187 -8.90 14.97 4.15
N TRP A 188 -8.20 14.31 3.21
CA TRP A 188 -7.63 12.99 3.41
C TRP A 188 -6.11 13.05 3.25
N VAL A 189 -5.39 12.71 4.30
CA VAL A 189 -3.93 12.56 4.32
C VAL A 189 -3.64 11.07 4.51
N ASP A 190 -3.00 10.45 3.53
CA ASP A 190 -2.80 9.00 3.48
C ASP A 190 -1.39 8.63 3.04
N HIS A 191 -0.73 7.64 3.66
CA HIS A 191 0.61 7.22 3.23
C HIS A 191 1.59 8.38 3.08
N VAL A 192 1.50 9.39 3.95
CA VAL A 192 2.44 10.51 3.97
C VAL A 192 3.55 10.19 4.96
N LYS A 193 4.78 10.54 4.61
CA LYS A 193 5.88 10.63 5.58
C LYS A 193 6.13 12.10 5.92
N VAL A 194 6.30 12.41 7.20
CA VAL A 194 6.80 13.71 7.66
C VAL A 194 8.02 13.51 8.54
N SER A 195 9.10 14.23 8.25
CA SER A 195 10.33 14.22 9.06
C SER A 195 11.07 15.55 9.00
N LEU A 196 11.96 15.80 9.98
CA LEU A 196 12.87 16.96 9.97
C LEU A 196 12.16 18.32 9.74
N VAL A 197 11.12 18.58 10.53
CA VAL A 197 10.39 19.86 10.51
C VAL A 197 10.74 20.68 11.75
N GLY A 198 10.73 22.01 11.65
CA GLY A 198 11.02 22.88 12.79
C GLY A 198 9.94 22.85 13.86
N ARG A 199 8.68 22.70 13.45
CA ARG A 199 7.52 22.65 14.35
C ARG A 199 6.53 21.55 13.95
N GLN A 200 5.24 21.84 13.72
CA GLN A 200 4.21 20.79 13.67
C GLN A 200 4.37 19.92 12.42
N MET A 201 4.35 18.61 12.59
CA MET A 201 4.23 17.69 11.44
C MET A 201 2.83 17.78 10.84
N PHE A 202 1.81 17.85 11.68
CA PHE A 202 0.43 18.08 11.29
C PHE A 202 -0.26 19.04 12.26
N VAL A 203 -0.96 20.03 11.73
CA VAL A 203 -1.78 20.95 12.53
C VAL A 203 -3.16 21.11 11.91
N ALA A 204 -4.19 21.05 12.75
CA ALA A 204 -5.58 21.32 12.41
C ALA A 204 -6.17 22.31 13.42
N GLY A 205 -6.47 23.52 12.96
CA GLY A 205 -7.01 24.60 13.80
C GLY A 205 -6.30 25.95 13.64
N GLU A 206 -6.70 26.99 14.37
CA GLU A 206 -7.80 27.02 15.36
C GLU A 206 -9.21 27.12 14.73
N SER A 207 -9.30 27.56 13.47
CA SER A 207 -10.55 27.51 12.70
C SER A 207 -10.93 26.06 12.37
N ALA A 208 -12.21 25.76 12.29
CA ALA A 208 -12.71 24.40 12.01
C ALA A 208 -12.07 23.78 10.75
N SER A 209 -11.44 22.63 10.94
CA SER A 209 -10.95 21.73 9.88
C SER A 209 -12.03 20.72 9.47
N ASN A 210 -13.12 20.63 10.25
CA ASN A 210 -14.28 19.79 9.99
C ASN A 210 -13.89 18.32 9.77
N ARG A 211 -14.23 17.70 8.63
CA ARG A 211 -14.03 16.27 8.38
C ARG A 211 -12.64 15.98 7.85
N VAL A 212 -11.84 15.25 8.63
CA VAL A 212 -10.46 14.90 8.27
C VAL A 212 -10.22 13.41 8.53
N THR A 213 -9.55 12.74 7.60
CA THR A 213 -8.95 11.42 7.83
C THR A 213 -7.45 11.52 7.64
N LEU A 214 -6.71 11.11 8.67
CA LEU A 214 -5.27 10.91 8.66
C LEU A 214 -5.00 9.42 8.78
N SER A 215 -4.55 8.78 7.69
CA SER A 215 -4.39 7.33 7.64
C SER A 215 -3.02 6.89 7.13
N ASN A 216 -2.57 5.72 7.59
CA ASN A 216 -1.41 5.01 7.08
C ASN A 216 -0.15 5.89 6.94
N SER A 217 0.00 6.93 7.76
CA SER A 217 1.06 7.94 7.61
C SER A 217 2.15 7.74 8.66
N GLU A 218 3.39 8.03 8.28
CA GLU A 218 4.58 7.95 9.13
C GLU A 218 4.98 9.34 9.62
N PHE A 219 4.96 9.52 10.94
CA PHE A 219 5.42 10.71 11.64
C PHE A 219 6.74 10.40 12.32
N ASP A 220 7.84 10.65 11.60
CA ASP A 220 9.19 10.33 12.01
C ASP A 220 9.83 11.48 12.78
N GLY A 221 9.84 11.35 14.11
CA GLY A 221 10.38 12.32 15.04
C GLY A 221 11.89 12.28 15.23
N THR A 222 12.61 11.43 14.50
CA THR A 222 14.08 11.36 14.59
C THR A 222 14.69 12.67 14.12
N THR A 223 15.43 13.36 14.99
CA THR A 223 16.01 14.66 14.68
C THR A 223 17.31 14.90 15.44
N SER A 224 18.24 15.65 14.83
CA SER A 224 19.41 16.17 15.55
C SER A 224 19.09 17.42 16.36
N TRP A 225 17.90 18.01 16.20
CA TRP A 225 17.45 19.20 16.91
C TRP A 225 16.09 18.96 17.54
N SER A 226 16.05 18.85 18.87
CA SER A 226 14.82 18.59 19.62
C SER A 226 14.61 19.64 20.71
N ALA A 227 13.36 20.00 20.98
CA ALA A 227 13.02 20.84 22.12
C ALA A 227 13.31 20.16 23.48
N THR A 228 13.52 18.84 23.46
CA THR A 228 13.78 17.98 24.63
C THR A 228 15.23 17.52 24.76
N CYS A 229 16.13 17.91 23.84
CA CYS A 229 17.56 17.60 23.90
C CYS A 229 17.92 16.11 23.89
N ASP A 230 17.05 15.27 23.33
CA ASP A 230 17.16 13.79 23.33
C ASP A 230 16.96 13.19 21.93
N GLY A 231 16.93 14.03 20.90
CA GLY A 231 16.74 13.62 19.52
C GLY A 231 15.30 13.20 19.16
N HIS A 232 14.33 13.47 20.04
CA HIS A 232 12.92 13.16 19.81
C HIS A 232 12.11 14.42 19.53
N HIS A 233 11.33 14.41 18.44
CA HIS A 233 10.55 15.58 18.04
C HIS A 233 9.35 15.85 18.95
N TYR A 234 9.19 17.08 19.45
CA TYR A 234 8.12 17.44 20.38
C TYR A 234 6.82 17.90 19.68
N TRP A 235 6.93 18.42 18.46
CA TRP A 235 5.86 19.13 17.77
C TRP A 235 5.21 18.22 16.71
N THR A 236 4.48 17.19 17.16
CA THR A 236 4.03 16.12 16.27
C THR A 236 2.70 16.46 15.58
N ILE A 237 1.56 16.23 16.24
CA ILE A 237 0.19 16.37 15.72
C ILE A 237 -0.60 17.27 16.67
N TYR A 238 -1.04 18.44 16.19
CA TYR A 238 -1.75 19.43 16.99
C TYR A 238 -3.17 19.71 16.46
N LEU A 239 -4.18 19.26 17.22
CA LEU A 239 -5.59 19.24 16.82
C LEU A 239 -6.39 20.17 17.74
N THR A 240 -6.67 21.39 17.29
CA THR A 240 -7.32 22.44 18.11
C THR A 240 -8.40 23.20 17.36
N GLY A 241 -8.96 22.62 16.30
CA GLY A 241 -10.02 23.29 15.55
C GLY A 241 -11.31 23.46 16.37
N SER A 242 -12.08 24.47 15.98
CA SER A 242 -13.29 24.88 16.68
C SER A 242 -14.50 23.97 16.43
N ASN A 243 -14.43 23.02 15.49
CA ASN A 243 -15.49 22.06 15.19
C ASN A 243 -14.94 20.89 14.33
N ASP A 244 -13.99 20.15 14.87
CA ASP A 244 -13.24 19.15 14.11
C ASP A 244 -13.78 17.74 14.35
N MET A 245 -13.80 16.93 13.30
CA MET A 245 -14.09 15.49 13.31
C MET A 245 -12.94 14.79 12.59
N ILE A 246 -12.02 14.21 13.37
CA ILE A 246 -10.75 13.68 12.88
C ILE A 246 -10.67 12.18 13.13
N THR A 247 -10.42 11.42 12.08
CA THR A 247 -10.07 9.99 12.14
C THR A 247 -8.57 9.85 11.99
N MET A 248 -7.92 9.17 12.95
CA MET A 248 -6.53 8.73 12.86
C MET A 248 -6.53 7.20 12.79
N LYS A 249 -6.12 6.63 11.65
CA LYS A 249 -6.08 5.17 11.46
C LYS A 249 -4.78 4.65 10.87
N GLY A 250 -4.16 3.63 11.46
CA GLY A 250 -2.98 2.99 10.85
C GLY A 250 -1.73 3.86 10.79
N ASN A 251 -1.67 4.97 11.54
CA ASN A 251 -0.50 5.85 11.52
C ASN A 251 0.64 5.29 12.37
N TYR A 252 1.87 5.46 11.90
CA TYR A 252 3.08 5.15 12.66
C TYR A 252 3.70 6.45 13.20
N ILE A 253 3.69 6.61 14.52
CA ILE A 253 4.15 7.82 15.20
C ILE A 253 5.33 7.43 16.09
N HIS A 254 6.54 7.87 15.76
CA HIS A 254 7.72 7.37 16.45
C HIS A 254 8.83 8.38 16.67
N HIS A 255 9.66 8.09 17.68
CA HIS A 255 10.78 8.94 18.07
C HIS A 255 10.33 10.38 18.40
N THR A 256 9.19 10.50 19.09
CA THR A 256 8.61 11.79 19.49
C THR A 256 8.69 12.00 21.00
N SER A 257 8.56 13.24 21.48
CA SER A 257 8.57 13.55 22.91
C SER A 257 7.31 14.27 23.41
N GLY A 258 6.41 14.65 22.51
CA GLY A 258 5.18 15.34 22.87
C GLY A 258 4.20 15.48 21.73
N ARG A 259 2.99 15.96 22.09
CA ARG A 259 1.91 16.35 21.17
C ARG A 259 1.66 15.32 20.07
N GLY A 260 1.65 14.04 20.39
CA GLY A 260 1.40 12.98 19.42
C GLY A 260 0.18 12.16 19.82
N PRO A 261 -1.05 12.71 19.83
CA PRO A 261 -1.44 14.07 19.48
C PRO A 261 -1.68 14.98 20.71
N LYS A 262 -1.66 16.31 20.50
CA LYS A 262 -2.27 17.28 21.42
C LYS A 262 -3.66 17.67 20.92
N ILE A 263 -4.68 17.56 21.77
CA ILE A 263 -6.09 17.81 21.44
C ILE A 263 -6.60 19.02 22.24
N GLY A 264 -7.34 19.89 21.58
CA GLY A 264 -8.04 21.02 22.18
C GLY A 264 -9.20 21.49 21.30
N GLY A 265 -9.66 22.72 21.55
CA GLY A 265 -10.83 23.27 20.86
C GLY A 265 -12.08 22.42 21.08
N ASN A 266 -12.85 22.21 20.01
CA ASN A 266 -13.99 21.30 19.99
C ASN A 266 -13.72 20.19 18.96
N THR A 267 -12.70 19.39 19.25
CA THR A 267 -12.25 18.28 18.41
C THR A 267 -12.90 16.97 18.87
N LEU A 268 -13.53 16.26 17.93
CA LEU A 268 -13.93 14.87 18.05
C LEU A 268 -12.88 13.99 17.35
N LEU A 269 -12.14 13.19 18.11
CA LEU A 269 -11.06 12.35 17.60
C LEU A 269 -11.40 10.86 17.74
N HIS A 270 -11.30 10.14 16.63
CA HIS A 270 -11.24 8.68 16.60
C HIS A 270 -9.82 8.22 16.31
N ALA A 271 -9.10 7.77 17.33
CA ALA A 271 -7.76 7.21 17.20
C ALA A 271 -7.86 5.68 17.22
N VAL A 272 -7.83 5.06 16.05
CA VAL A 272 -8.06 3.62 15.86
C VAL A 272 -6.88 2.93 15.19
N ASN A 273 -6.38 1.83 15.74
CA ASN A 273 -5.31 1.03 15.13
C ASN A 273 -4.07 1.83 14.68
N ASN A 274 -3.60 2.78 15.49
CA ASN A 274 -2.33 3.48 15.25
C ASN A 274 -1.21 2.84 16.10
N TYR A 275 0.03 3.08 15.72
CA TYR A 275 1.21 2.59 16.41
C TYR A 275 2.10 3.74 16.91
N TRP A 276 2.25 3.83 18.23
CA TRP A 276 3.23 4.71 18.87
C TRP A 276 4.46 3.93 19.28
N TYR A 277 5.64 4.40 18.89
CA TYR A 277 6.92 3.76 19.20
C TYR A 277 7.99 4.74 19.68
N ALA A 278 8.76 4.37 20.70
CA ALA A 278 9.89 5.17 21.19
C ALA A 278 9.49 6.62 21.48
N VAL A 279 8.57 6.81 22.43
CA VAL A 279 8.11 8.13 22.84
C VAL A 279 8.72 8.46 24.21
N SER A 280 9.78 9.27 24.21
CA SER A 280 10.58 9.59 25.40
C SER A 280 9.85 10.46 26.43
N GLY A 281 8.85 11.23 25.97
CA GLY A 281 8.02 12.09 26.81
C GLY A 281 6.58 11.57 26.90
N HIS A 282 5.69 12.13 26.08
CA HIS A 282 4.28 11.74 26.08
C HIS A 282 3.63 11.73 24.70
N ALA A 283 2.58 10.93 24.54
CA ALA A 283 1.74 10.88 23.34
C ALA A 283 0.56 11.85 23.45
N PHE A 284 -0.54 11.44 24.09
CA PHE A 284 -1.78 12.22 24.19
C PHE A 284 -1.66 13.37 25.22
N ASP A 285 -2.11 14.56 24.84
CA ASP A 285 -2.33 15.71 25.72
C ASP A 285 -3.69 16.35 25.41
N ILE A 286 -4.71 16.05 26.22
CA ILE A 286 -6.10 16.39 25.96
C ILE A 286 -6.50 17.60 26.81
N ALA A 287 -6.45 18.80 26.24
CA ALA A 287 -6.90 20.03 26.90
C ALA A 287 -8.43 20.19 26.86
N SER A 288 -9.08 19.72 25.80
CA SER A 288 -10.53 19.70 25.63
C SER A 288 -10.88 18.75 24.48
N GLY A 289 -12.17 18.58 24.17
CA GLY A 289 -12.65 17.71 23.10
C GLY A 289 -13.06 16.32 23.57
N ASN A 290 -13.36 15.44 22.61
CA ASN A 290 -13.87 14.09 22.83
C ASN A 290 -13.01 13.10 22.06
N VAL A 291 -12.43 12.13 22.75
CA VAL A 291 -11.48 11.18 22.18
C VAL A 291 -11.95 9.75 22.42
N VAL A 292 -12.01 8.96 21.35
CA VAL A 292 -12.10 7.50 21.42
C VAL A 292 -10.79 6.93 20.90
N ALA A 293 -10.14 6.13 21.75
CA ALA A 293 -8.90 5.45 21.42
C ALA A 293 -9.07 3.93 21.55
N GLU A 294 -8.99 3.21 20.43
CA GLU A 294 -9.22 1.76 20.39
C GLU A 294 -8.25 1.04 19.45
N GLY A 295 -7.91 -0.22 19.79
CA GLY A 295 -7.08 -1.08 18.93
C GLY A 295 -5.67 -0.55 18.63
N ASN A 296 -5.20 0.47 19.34
CA ASN A 296 -3.88 1.06 19.14
C ASN A 296 -2.79 0.24 19.81
N VAL A 297 -1.54 0.44 19.40
CA VAL A 297 -0.36 -0.13 20.02
C VAL A 297 0.54 0.97 20.55
N PHE A 298 0.97 0.85 21.80
CA PHE A 298 1.96 1.72 22.44
C PHE A 298 3.18 0.87 22.84
N GLN A 299 4.33 1.14 22.23
CA GLN A 299 5.57 0.44 22.53
C GLN A 299 6.66 1.43 22.91
N ASN A 300 7.29 1.25 24.08
CA ASN A 300 8.31 2.17 24.59
C ASN A 300 7.80 3.63 24.69
N VAL A 301 6.56 3.81 25.16
CA VAL A 301 5.92 5.12 25.33
C VAL A 301 5.87 5.45 26.82
N VAL A 302 6.67 6.42 27.24
CA VAL A 302 6.81 6.77 28.67
C VAL A 302 5.46 7.18 29.26
N LYS A 303 4.72 8.07 28.58
CA LYS A 303 3.35 8.45 28.96
C LYS A 303 2.41 8.42 27.75
N PRO A 304 1.60 7.35 27.57
CA PRO A 304 0.55 7.36 26.57
C PRO A 304 -0.43 8.52 26.76
N LEU A 305 -0.73 8.89 28.01
CA LEU A 305 -1.49 10.10 28.35
C LEU A 305 -0.68 11.01 29.29
N ASN A 306 -0.52 12.28 28.93
CA ASN A 306 0.10 13.30 29.77
C ASN A 306 -0.90 13.96 30.72
N ALA A 307 -1.93 14.59 30.15
CA ALA A 307 -2.98 15.29 30.86
C ALA A 307 -4.31 15.13 30.11
N ASN A 308 -5.40 15.17 30.86
CA ASN A 308 -6.75 15.12 30.31
C ASN A 308 -7.71 16.02 31.09
N THR A 309 -8.19 17.07 30.45
CA THR A 309 -9.29 17.93 30.91
C THR A 309 -10.50 17.88 29.97
N GLY A 310 -10.47 17.02 28.94
CA GLY A 310 -11.60 16.70 28.05
C GLY A 310 -12.24 15.36 28.38
N ASN A 311 -12.86 14.73 27.38
CA ASN A 311 -13.42 13.38 27.49
C ASN A 311 -12.56 12.37 26.76
N LEU A 312 -12.25 11.25 27.43
CA LEU A 312 -11.53 10.13 26.85
C LEU A 312 -12.25 8.82 27.16
N PHE A 313 -12.54 8.06 26.10
CA PHE A 313 -12.83 6.64 26.17
C PHE A 313 -11.63 5.88 25.58
N GLY A 314 -10.75 5.37 26.43
CA GLY A 314 -9.50 4.72 26.03
C GLY A 314 -9.60 3.20 25.95
N SER A 315 -10.83 2.69 25.77
CA SER A 315 -11.15 1.26 25.63
C SER A 315 -10.54 0.39 26.73
N PRO A 316 -10.92 0.61 28.01
CA PRO A 316 -10.16 0.12 29.17
C PRO A 316 -10.26 -1.38 29.40
N ASP A 317 -11.39 -2.01 29.05
CA ASP A 317 -11.64 -3.44 29.22
C ASP A 317 -12.78 -3.91 28.32
N SER A 318 -12.85 -5.21 28.05
CA SER A 318 -13.82 -5.79 27.12
C SER A 318 -15.28 -5.53 27.52
N ASN A 319 -15.58 -5.38 28.81
CA ASN A 319 -16.94 -5.13 29.28
C ASN A 319 -17.34 -3.67 29.04
N ALA A 320 -16.50 -2.71 29.44
CA ALA A 320 -16.72 -1.29 29.15
C ALA A 320 -16.83 -1.03 27.64
N ASN A 321 -16.05 -1.74 26.83
CA ASN A 321 -15.99 -1.59 25.38
C ASN A 321 -17.29 -1.99 24.66
N THR A 322 -18.17 -2.77 25.29
CA THR A 322 -19.50 -3.09 24.73
C THR A 322 -20.37 -1.85 24.55
N GLN A 323 -20.12 -0.78 25.30
CA GLN A 323 -20.83 0.49 25.18
C GLN A 323 -20.62 1.16 23.82
N CYS A 324 -19.51 0.88 23.13
CA CYS A 324 -19.24 1.44 21.81
C CYS A 324 -20.23 0.99 20.75
N ALA A 325 -20.84 -0.19 20.88
CA ALA A 325 -21.76 -0.71 19.87
C ALA A 325 -22.94 0.23 19.59
N ALA A 326 -23.43 0.93 20.62
CA ALA A 326 -24.55 1.87 20.49
C ALA A 326 -24.19 3.17 19.74
N TYR A 327 -22.91 3.53 19.69
CA TYR A 327 -22.46 4.83 19.17
C TYR A 327 -21.59 4.71 17.92
N LEU A 328 -20.76 3.68 17.85
CA LEU A 328 -19.81 3.41 16.78
C LEU A 328 -20.28 2.27 15.86
N GLY A 329 -21.25 1.46 16.29
CA GLY A 329 -21.70 0.28 15.52
C GLY A 329 -20.85 -0.98 15.74
N HIS A 330 -19.79 -0.91 16.54
CA HIS A 330 -18.98 -2.07 16.96
C HIS A 330 -18.55 -1.97 18.42
N ASN A 331 -18.21 -3.11 19.02
CA ASN A 331 -17.54 -3.14 20.32
C ASN A 331 -16.11 -2.63 20.17
N CYS A 332 -15.69 -1.71 21.03
CA CYS A 332 -14.35 -1.13 20.93
C CYS A 332 -13.24 -2.18 21.12
N GLN A 333 -12.13 -2.01 20.40
CA GLN A 333 -10.97 -2.88 20.51
C GLN A 333 -10.01 -2.42 21.62
N LEU A 334 -9.45 -3.37 22.37
CA LEU A 334 -8.45 -3.08 23.41
C LEU A 334 -7.16 -2.50 22.80
N ASN A 335 -6.59 -1.51 23.46
CA ASN A 335 -5.26 -1.01 23.15
C ASN A 335 -4.19 -1.97 23.74
N ALA A 336 -3.06 -2.14 23.03
CA ALA A 336 -1.92 -2.93 23.47
C ALA A 336 -0.80 -2.02 24.00
N PHE A 337 -0.13 -2.45 25.07
CA PHE A 337 0.94 -1.72 25.73
C PHE A 337 2.15 -2.63 25.95
N GLY A 338 3.29 -2.27 25.37
CA GLY A 338 4.59 -2.91 25.61
C GLY A 338 5.58 -1.89 26.14
N SER A 339 6.20 -2.16 27.29
CA SER A 339 7.17 -1.25 27.94
C SER A 339 6.70 0.22 27.97
N SER A 340 5.41 0.43 28.26
CA SER A 340 4.76 1.74 28.16
C SER A 340 3.91 2.00 29.40
N GLY A 341 3.60 3.28 29.65
CA GLY A 341 2.60 3.67 30.65
C GLY A 341 1.17 3.22 30.26
N THR A 342 0.17 3.71 30.99
CA THR A 342 -1.25 3.45 30.69
C THR A 342 -1.90 4.65 30.00
N LEU A 343 -2.94 4.39 29.20
CA LEU A 343 -3.76 5.44 28.58
C LEU A 343 -4.94 5.86 29.49
N GLY A 344 -5.64 4.90 30.09
CA GLY A 344 -6.82 5.13 30.93
C GLY A 344 -8.05 5.64 30.16
N GLY A 345 -9.04 6.15 30.89
CA GLY A 345 -10.24 6.79 30.33
C GLY A 345 -11.41 5.83 30.02
N SER A 346 -12.58 6.14 30.58
CA SER A 346 -13.83 5.38 30.43
C SER A 346 -15.04 6.28 30.22
N SER A 347 -14.84 7.54 29.83
CA SER A 347 -15.90 8.54 29.71
C SER A 347 -16.83 8.22 28.53
N VAL A 348 -18.04 7.77 28.83
CA VAL A 348 -19.09 7.50 27.81
C VAL A 348 -19.49 8.77 27.07
N ASN A 349 -19.30 9.96 27.66
CA ASN A 349 -19.52 11.24 26.98
C ASN A 349 -18.63 11.40 25.74
N ALA A 350 -17.47 10.74 25.69
CA ALA A 350 -16.65 10.73 24.48
C ALA A 350 -17.32 9.98 23.32
N LEU A 351 -18.21 9.02 23.60
CA LEU A 351 -18.90 8.19 22.61
C LEU A 351 -20.14 8.86 22.01
N VAL A 352 -20.87 9.65 22.80
CA VAL A 352 -22.18 10.23 22.40
C VAL A 352 -22.10 10.95 21.06
N ASN A 353 -21.03 11.71 20.84
CA ASN A 353 -20.84 12.52 19.64
C ASN A 353 -20.49 11.71 18.39
N PHE A 354 -20.34 10.38 18.47
CA PHE A 354 -20.14 9.51 17.31
C PHE A 354 -21.44 9.03 16.67
N SER A 355 -22.58 9.13 17.37
CA SER A 355 -23.86 8.62 16.87
C SER A 355 -24.25 9.26 15.53
N GLY A 356 -24.62 8.42 14.56
CA GLY A 356 -25.03 8.86 13.22
C GLY A 356 -23.89 9.35 12.32
N LYS A 357 -22.63 9.17 12.72
CA LYS A 357 -21.46 9.54 11.90
C LYS A 357 -20.82 8.30 11.27
N THR A 358 -20.14 8.51 10.14
CA THR A 358 -19.26 7.48 9.54
C THR A 358 -18.01 7.34 10.39
N VAL A 359 -17.85 6.18 11.03
CA VAL A 359 -16.69 5.83 11.84
C VAL A 359 -15.84 4.80 11.12
N ALA A 360 -14.54 4.80 11.38
CA ALA A 360 -13.64 3.83 10.77
C ALA A 360 -13.76 2.47 11.46
N SER A 361 -13.48 1.39 10.72
CA SER A 361 -13.44 0.06 11.29
C SER A 361 -12.25 -0.12 12.24
N ALA A 362 -12.42 -0.94 13.28
CA ALA A 362 -11.39 -1.27 14.25
C ALA A 362 -11.10 -2.78 14.23
N VAL A 363 -9.81 -3.15 14.21
CA VAL A 363 -9.34 -4.53 14.36
C VAL A 363 -8.58 -4.72 15.68
N SER A 364 -8.34 -5.97 16.07
CA SER A 364 -7.57 -6.27 17.28
C SER A 364 -6.16 -5.68 17.20
N SER A 365 -5.65 -5.12 18.29
CA SER A 365 -4.28 -4.60 18.41
C SER A 365 -3.20 -5.68 18.34
N SER A 366 -3.58 -6.96 18.45
CA SER A 366 -2.64 -8.09 18.40
C SER A 366 -1.91 -8.15 17.06
N GLY A 367 -0.58 -8.13 17.09
CA GLY A 367 0.27 -8.24 15.90
C GLY A 367 0.30 -7.00 15.00
N LEU A 368 -0.43 -5.91 15.32
CA LEU A 368 -0.54 -4.75 14.43
C LEU A 368 0.73 -3.90 14.32
N ALA A 369 1.61 -3.92 15.33
CA ALA A 369 2.79 -3.04 15.34
C ALA A 369 3.64 -3.17 14.08
N ASN A 370 3.98 -4.41 13.69
CA ASN A 370 4.81 -4.70 12.52
C ASN A 370 4.07 -4.39 11.22
N THR A 371 2.77 -4.69 11.15
CA THR A 371 1.94 -4.36 10.00
C THR A 371 1.87 -2.85 9.79
N ILE A 372 1.64 -2.07 10.84
CA ILE A 372 1.58 -0.61 10.74
C ILE A 372 2.96 -0.04 10.38
N ALA A 373 4.03 -0.47 11.06
CA ALA A 373 5.38 0.05 10.79
C ALA A 373 5.89 -0.26 9.37
N SER A 374 5.42 -1.34 8.73
CA SER A 374 5.81 -1.70 7.37
C SER A 374 4.96 -1.08 6.27
N ASN A 375 3.73 -0.66 6.58
CA ASN A 375 2.80 -0.11 5.59
C ASN A 375 2.63 1.41 5.71
N ALA A 376 2.88 2.00 6.88
CA ALA A 376 2.71 3.43 7.07
C ALA A 376 3.84 4.24 6.40
N GLY A 377 3.48 5.40 5.86
CA GLY A 377 4.41 6.32 5.19
C GLY A 377 4.39 6.18 3.67
N ILE A 378 5.44 6.68 3.04
CA ILE A 378 5.58 6.62 1.58
C ILE A 378 6.06 5.26 1.12
N GLY A 379 6.01 5.03 -0.19
CA GLY A 379 6.42 3.76 -0.78
C GLY A 379 5.23 2.87 -1.13
N LEU A 380 4.02 3.43 -1.22
CA LEU A 380 2.96 2.82 -2.02
C LEU A 380 3.51 2.63 -3.45
N PHE A 381 3.97 1.41 -3.70
CA PHE A 381 4.66 0.94 -4.90
C PHE A 381 5.91 1.74 -5.30
N SER A 382 6.86 1.93 -4.37
CA SER A 382 8.27 1.74 -4.71
C SER A 382 8.84 0.74 -3.74
N ASN A 383 9.46 -0.32 -4.25
CA ASN A 383 10.46 -1.11 -3.55
C ASN A 383 10.24 -1.19 -2.03
N ALA A 384 9.38 -2.12 -1.62
CA ALA A 384 9.57 -2.71 -0.30
C ALA A 384 10.89 -3.50 -0.37
N HIS A 385 12.00 -2.80 -0.16
CA HIS A 385 13.24 -3.36 0.34
C HIS A 385 12.94 -3.73 1.80
N PHE A 386 12.16 -4.79 2.01
CA PHE A 386 12.21 -5.46 3.29
C PHE A 386 13.62 -6.05 3.40
N CYS A 387 14.32 -5.73 4.48
CA CYS A 387 15.10 -6.76 5.13
C CYS A 387 14.10 -7.84 5.57
N ILE A 388 13.81 -8.78 4.66
CA ILE A 388 13.16 -10.04 5.01
C ILE A 388 14.24 -10.82 5.77
N GLU A 389 14.04 -11.01 7.08
CA GLU A 389 14.48 -12.26 7.69
C GLU A 389 13.94 -13.38 6.81
N ALA A 390 14.83 -14.25 6.30
CA ALA A 390 14.65 -15.15 5.16
C ALA A 390 13.44 -16.12 5.19
N ASP A 391 12.49 -15.97 6.11
CA ASP A 391 11.33 -16.85 6.32
C ASP A 391 9.95 -16.18 6.10
N ALA A 392 9.85 -14.96 5.57
CA ALA A 392 8.56 -14.27 5.37
C ALA A 392 8.21 -13.80 3.94
N VAL A 393 8.86 -14.32 2.89
CA VAL A 393 8.28 -14.27 1.52
C VAL A 393 7.38 -15.48 1.35
N LYS A 394 6.06 -15.32 1.59
CA LYS A 394 5.09 -16.34 1.18
C LYS A 394 4.65 -16.07 -0.26
N MET A 395 5.46 -16.55 -1.20
CA MET A 395 5.01 -16.82 -2.57
C MET A 395 4.03 -18.02 -2.54
N LEU A 396 2.94 -17.96 -3.31
CA LEU A 396 1.86 -18.96 -3.30
C LEU A 396 2.31 -20.28 -3.94
N LEU A 397 2.61 -21.28 -3.12
CA LEU A 397 2.81 -22.69 -3.48
C LEU A 397 4.00 -23.01 -4.42
N ASN A 398 4.20 -22.30 -5.53
CA ASN A 398 5.28 -22.59 -6.49
C ASN A 398 6.59 -21.85 -6.19
N ALA A 399 6.56 -20.83 -5.34
CA ALA A 399 7.68 -20.11 -4.71
C ALA A 399 9.08 -20.75 -4.81
N THR A 400 9.14 -21.98 -4.33
CA THR A 400 10.34 -22.78 -4.07
C THR A 400 10.25 -24.13 -4.76
N THR A 401 9.39 -24.25 -5.77
CA THR A 401 9.09 -25.49 -6.48
C THR A 401 9.21 -25.29 -7.98
N ALA A 402 10.14 -26.00 -8.59
CA ALA A 402 10.18 -26.18 -10.04
C ALA A 402 9.53 -27.53 -10.39
N VAL A 403 8.97 -27.62 -11.59
CA VAL A 403 8.38 -28.85 -12.12
C VAL A 403 9.25 -29.35 -13.27
N SER A 404 9.78 -30.54 -13.15
CA SER A 404 10.62 -31.16 -14.16
C SER A 404 9.93 -32.36 -14.79
N THR A 405 10.04 -32.46 -16.11
CA THR A 405 9.68 -33.63 -16.90
C THR A 405 10.78 -33.85 -17.96
N PRO A 406 10.83 -35.00 -18.64
CA PRO A 406 11.77 -35.21 -19.74
C PRO A 406 11.60 -34.23 -20.92
N ALA A 407 10.43 -33.56 -21.02
CA ALA A 407 10.07 -32.71 -22.14
C ALA A 407 10.10 -31.20 -21.83
N ILE A 408 9.98 -30.81 -20.56
CA ILE A 408 9.94 -29.41 -20.14
C ILE A 408 10.41 -29.24 -18.69
N LEU A 409 11.02 -28.10 -18.41
CA LEU A 409 11.25 -27.59 -17.07
C LEU A 409 10.36 -26.35 -16.85
N LEU A 410 9.59 -26.30 -15.77
CA LEU A 410 8.86 -25.11 -15.33
C LEU A 410 9.53 -24.57 -14.06
N VAL A 411 9.94 -23.31 -14.09
CA VAL A 411 10.50 -22.63 -12.91
C VAL A 411 9.63 -21.45 -12.52
N PRO A 412 9.59 -21.07 -11.23
CA PRO A 412 8.87 -19.87 -10.79
C PRO A 412 9.38 -18.63 -11.53
N TYR A 413 8.46 -17.79 -12.01
CA TYR A 413 8.84 -16.52 -12.62
C TYR A 413 9.58 -15.64 -11.61
N GLY A 414 10.62 -14.93 -12.05
CA GLY A 414 11.75 -14.47 -11.25
C GLY A 414 12.32 -13.18 -11.81
N GLU A 415 12.96 -12.38 -10.96
CA GLU A 415 13.55 -11.09 -11.37
C GLU A 415 14.57 -11.23 -12.50
N HIS A 416 15.41 -12.27 -12.45
CA HIS A 416 16.41 -12.54 -13.48
C HIS A 416 15.81 -12.95 -14.84
N HIS A 417 14.53 -13.32 -14.88
CA HIS A 417 13.81 -13.64 -16.12
C HIS A 417 13.30 -12.37 -16.84
N VAL A 418 13.16 -11.24 -16.14
CA VAL A 418 12.48 -10.03 -16.65
C VAL A 418 13.12 -9.50 -17.91
N LEU A 419 14.44 -9.46 -18.01
CA LEU A 419 15.13 -8.95 -19.20
C LEU A 419 14.73 -9.73 -20.46
N ARG A 420 14.73 -11.06 -20.37
CA ARG A 420 14.35 -11.94 -21.48
C ARG A 420 12.85 -11.89 -21.76
N TYR A 421 12.04 -11.82 -20.72
CA TYR A 421 10.60 -11.69 -20.84
C TYR A 421 10.22 -10.38 -21.54
N HIS A 422 10.83 -9.26 -21.14
CA HIS A 422 10.67 -7.94 -21.75
C HIS A 422 11.07 -7.94 -23.24
N GLU A 423 12.09 -8.70 -23.65
CA GLU A 423 12.40 -8.89 -25.08
C GLU A 423 11.26 -9.58 -25.84
N TRP A 424 10.60 -10.57 -25.24
CA TRP A 424 9.42 -11.20 -25.84
C TRP A 424 8.27 -10.21 -25.96
N MET A 425 8.07 -9.39 -24.92
CA MET A 425 6.98 -8.42 -24.85
C MET A 425 7.12 -7.25 -25.84
N LYS A 426 8.34 -7.00 -26.33
CA LYS A 426 8.61 -6.03 -27.42
C LYS A 426 8.15 -6.51 -28.80
N SER A 427 7.89 -7.80 -28.98
CA SER A 427 7.50 -8.34 -30.28
C SER A 427 6.00 -8.08 -30.53
N PRO A 428 5.62 -7.30 -31.56
CA PRO A 428 4.22 -7.07 -31.91
C PRO A 428 3.46 -8.34 -32.33
N GLU A 429 4.19 -9.42 -32.63
CA GLU A 429 3.61 -10.73 -32.93
C GLU A 429 3.22 -11.51 -31.68
N LEU A 430 3.74 -11.10 -30.51
CA LEU A 430 3.52 -11.75 -29.21
C LEU A 430 2.66 -10.91 -28.26
N THR A 431 2.61 -9.60 -28.47
CA THR A 431 1.84 -8.66 -27.65
C THR A 431 0.95 -7.78 -28.51
N ALA A 432 -0.25 -7.44 -28.01
CA ALA A 432 -1.13 -6.46 -28.64
C ALA A 432 -1.37 -5.22 -27.77
N SER A 433 -0.53 -5.02 -26.74
CA SER A 433 -0.42 -3.80 -25.93
C SER A 433 0.81 -2.98 -26.32
N GLU A 434 0.84 -1.70 -25.93
CA GLU A 434 2.10 -0.93 -25.98
C GLU A 434 3.16 -1.60 -25.08
N PRO A 435 4.43 -1.68 -25.52
CA PRO A 435 5.47 -2.29 -24.73
C PRO A 435 5.68 -1.48 -23.46
N LEU A 436 5.61 -2.16 -22.31
CA LEU A 436 6.00 -1.59 -21.03
C LEU A 436 7.47 -1.16 -21.08
N THR A 437 7.83 -0.15 -20.28
CA THR A 437 9.23 0.11 -19.94
C THR A 437 9.82 -1.08 -19.17
N LEU A 438 11.15 -1.21 -19.18
CA LEU A 438 11.80 -2.32 -18.47
C LEU A 438 11.49 -2.27 -16.97
N GLU A 439 11.43 -1.05 -16.41
CA GLU A 439 11.08 -0.80 -15.02
C GLU A 439 9.64 -1.23 -14.68
N GLU A 440 8.70 -1.02 -15.60
CA GLU A 440 7.31 -1.50 -15.47
C GLU A 440 7.21 -3.03 -15.56
N GLU A 441 8.03 -3.69 -16.38
CA GLU A 441 8.09 -5.16 -16.44
C GLU A 441 8.60 -5.77 -15.13
N TYR A 442 9.61 -5.14 -14.51
CA TYR A 442 10.08 -5.53 -13.18
C TYR A 442 8.98 -5.37 -12.12
N ALA A 443 8.24 -4.26 -12.15
CA ALA A 443 7.12 -4.04 -11.25
C ALA A 443 5.97 -5.06 -11.47
N MET A 444 5.65 -5.34 -12.73
CA MET A 444 4.64 -6.34 -13.10
C MET A 444 5.06 -7.73 -12.64
N GLN A 445 6.31 -8.15 -12.90
CA GLN A 445 6.85 -9.42 -12.45
C GLN A 445 6.73 -9.56 -10.93
N LEU A 446 7.10 -8.52 -10.18
CA LEU A 446 7.01 -8.53 -8.72
C LEU A 446 5.56 -8.69 -8.26
N SER A 447 4.61 -7.94 -8.86
CA SER A 447 3.18 -8.08 -8.53
C SER A 447 2.67 -9.50 -8.78
N TRP A 448 3.04 -10.13 -9.91
CA TRP A 448 2.60 -11.49 -10.25
C TRP A 448 3.21 -12.56 -9.34
N GLN A 449 4.35 -12.28 -8.69
CA GLN A 449 4.92 -13.17 -7.66
C GLN A 449 4.19 -13.08 -6.31
N THR A 450 3.52 -11.96 -6.03
CA THR A 450 2.89 -11.69 -4.74
C THR A 450 1.37 -11.81 -4.76
N ASP A 451 0.77 -11.89 -5.96
CA ASP A 451 -0.67 -11.95 -6.16
C ASP A 451 -1.24 -13.32 -5.79
N LEU A 452 -2.22 -13.32 -4.87
CA LEU A 452 -2.82 -14.54 -4.31
C LEU A 452 -3.88 -15.20 -5.19
N ASP A 453 -4.18 -14.55 -6.30
CA ASP A 453 -5.07 -15.01 -7.35
C ASP A 453 -4.31 -15.36 -8.64
N LYS A 454 -2.98 -15.47 -8.59
CA LYS A 454 -2.13 -15.76 -9.75
C LYS A 454 -1.08 -16.84 -9.47
N LEU A 455 -0.81 -17.67 -10.48
CA LEU A 455 0.26 -18.65 -10.45
C LEU A 455 1.00 -18.64 -11.80
N THR A 456 2.29 -18.28 -11.77
CA THR A 456 3.09 -18.06 -12.99
C THR A 456 4.36 -18.91 -13.00
N PHE A 457 4.56 -19.66 -14.08
CA PHE A 457 5.81 -20.38 -14.34
C PHE A 457 6.44 -19.95 -15.68
N ILE A 458 7.76 -19.86 -15.69
CA ILE A 458 8.55 -19.78 -16.92
C ILE A 458 8.83 -21.20 -17.42
N ALA A 459 8.50 -21.43 -18.69
CA ALA A 459 8.82 -22.66 -19.41
C ALA A 459 10.24 -22.58 -19.98
N CYS A 460 11.08 -23.53 -19.57
CA CYS A 460 12.46 -23.69 -20.01
C CYS A 460 12.65 -25.05 -20.73
N HIS A 461 13.71 -25.14 -21.53
CA HIS A 461 14.14 -26.43 -22.09
C HIS A 461 14.34 -27.51 -21.01
N PRO A 462 14.08 -28.79 -21.33
CA PRO A 462 14.26 -29.88 -20.38
C PRO A 462 15.73 -30.02 -19.96
N LEU A 463 15.93 -30.56 -18.75
CA LEU A 463 17.26 -30.81 -18.20
C LEU A 463 18.01 -31.89 -19.00
N ALA A 464 19.33 -31.73 -19.13
CA ALA A 464 20.17 -32.61 -19.95
C ALA A 464 20.57 -33.94 -19.26
N GLY A 465 19.96 -34.30 -18.13
CA GLY A 465 20.23 -35.53 -17.39
C GLY A 465 19.21 -35.80 -16.29
N PRO A 466 19.12 -37.04 -15.77
CA PRO A 466 18.15 -37.39 -14.73
C PRO A 466 18.51 -36.70 -13.40
N LEU A 467 17.53 -35.98 -12.82
CA LEU A 467 17.61 -35.51 -11.44
C LEU A 467 17.54 -36.71 -10.49
N SER A 468 18.39 -36.74 -9.46
CA SER A 468 18.34 -37.82 -8.46
C SER A 468 16.98 -37.81 -7.75
N LYS A 469 16.28 -38.96 -7.72
CA LYS A 469 14.98 -39.13 -7.05
C LYS A 469 15.02 -38.89 -5.53
N SER A 470 16.17 -38.55 -4.96
CA SER A 470 16.38 -38.17 -3.56
C SER A 470 16.32 -36.67 -3.29
N ALA A 471 16.05 -35.82 -4.30
CA ALA A 471 16.01 -34.37 -4.16
C ALA A 471 14.71 -33.85 -3.47
N GLY A 472 14.48 -34.25 -2.22
CA GLY A 472 13.37 -33.71 -1.41
C GLY A 472 13.61 -32.23 -1.04
N LYS A 473 12.55 -31.53 -0.62
CA LYS A 473 12.50 -30.09 -0.24
C LYS A 473 13.68 -29.60 0.65
N ASP A 474 14.33 -30.51 1.40
CA ASP A 474 15.43 -30.20 2.33
C ASP A 474 16.82 -30.73 1.92
N SER A 475 16.97 -31.29 0.72
CA SER A 475 18.28 -31.77 0.24
C SER A 475 18.99 -30.72 -0.63
N GLY A 476 20.32 -30.63 -0.55
CA GLY A 476 21.16 -29.69 -1.29
C GLY A 476 21.23 -29.89 -2.81
N ASP A 477 20.36 -30.74 -3.38
CA ASP A 477 20.32 -31.18 -4.79
C ASP A 477 19.19 -30.52 -5.61
N GLY A 478 18.58 -29.44 -5.11
CA GLY A 478 17.54 -28.68 -5.82
C GLY A 478 18.06 -27.88 -7.02
N ILE A 479 17.15 -27.42 -7.89
CA ILE A 479 17.47 -26.52 -8.99
C ILE A 479 17.82 -25.15 -8.42
N LEU A 480 19.06 -24.73 -8.63
CA LEU A 480 19.54 -23.39 -8.32
C LEU A 480 19.50 -22.56 -9.61
N ALA A 481 18.89 -21.38 -9.59
CA ALA A 481 18.91 -20.47 -10.74
C ALA A 481 20.35 -20.11 -11.18
N SER A 482 21.31 -20.12 -10.24
CA SER A 482 22.73 -19.90 -10.51
C SER A 482 23.42 -21.02 -11.30
N GLN A 483 22.77 -22.18 -11.50
CA GLN A 483 23.30 -23.28 -12.31
C GLN A 483 22.95 -23.16 -13.80
N GLY A 484 22.23 -22.09 -14.20
CA GLY A 484 21.99 -21.76 -15.61
C GLY A 484 20.91 -22.62 -16.30
N TYR A 485 20.10 -23.35 -15.53
CA TYR A 485 19.00 -24.17 -16.06
C TYR A 485 17.83 -23.34 -16.58
N ASP A 486 17.68 -22.12 -16.07
CA ASP A 486 16.68 -21.11 -16.41
C ASP A 486 17.32 -19.81 -16.94
N ALA A 487 18.56 -19.91 -17.44
CA ALA A 487 19.22 -18.80 -18.11
C ALA A 487 18.39 -18.30 -19.32
N PRO A 488 18.54 -17.04 -19.75
CA PRO A 488 17.75 -16.44 -20.85
C PRO A 488 17.68 -17.27 -22.14
N GLU A 489 18.73 -18.04 -22.46
CA GLU A 489 18.81 -18.89 -23.65
C GLU A 489 18.03 -20.21 -23.51
N LYS A 490 17.68 -20.60 -22.27
CA LYS A 490 16.89 -21.79 -21.95
C LYS A 490 15.41 -21.48 -21.81
N MET A 491 15.05 -20.22 -21.55
CA MET A 491 13.67 -19.74 -21.50
C MET A 491 13.02 -19.81 -22.88
N ILE A 492 11.86 -20.46 -22.98
CA ILE A 492 11.13 -20.62 -24.24
C ILE A 492 9.70 -20.08 -24.21
N GLY A 493 9.15 -19.81 -23.02
CA GLY A 493 7.81 -19.25 -22.84
C GLY A 493 7.37 -19.22 -21.38
N ASP A 494 6.07 -19.11 -21.14
CA ASP A 494 5.46 -19.04 -19.81
C ASP A 494 4.05 -19.66 -19.81
N VAL A 495 3.58 -19.99 -18.60
CA VAL A 495 2.22 -20.44 -18.36
C VAL A 495 1.68 -19.82 -17.06
N ASN A 496 0.49 -19.24 -17.16
CA ASN A 496 -0.18 -18.48 -16.11
C ASN A 496 -1.52 -19.12 -15.75
N LEU A 497 -1.92 -18.99 -14.48
CA LEU A 497 -3.26 -19.28 -13.99
C LEU A 497 -3.78 -18.04 -13.25
N PHE A 498 -4.93 -17.53 -13.68
CA PHE A 498 -5.64 -16.42 -13.04
C PHE A 498 -6.92 -16.93 -12.36
N LEU A 499 -7.06 -16.67 -11.07
CA LEU A 499 -8.17 -17.15 -10.26
C LEU A 499 -9.21 -16.04 -10.04
N ARG A 500 -10.48 -16.39 -10.16
CA ARG A 500 -11.58 -15.50 -9.76
C ARG A 500 -12.77 -16.27 -9.24
N LEU A 501 -13.57 -15.65 -8.39
CA LEU A 501 -14.85 -16.18 -7.98
C LEU A 501 -15.84 -16.15 -9.16
N ALA A 502 -16.63 -17.22 -9.30
CA ALA A 502 -17.69 -17.33 -10.30
C ALA A 502 -18.89 -18.10 -9.74
N TYR A 503 -20.03 -18.03 -10.41
CA TYR A 503 -21.28 -18.65 -10.00
C TYR A 503 -21.84 -19.53 -11.13
N GLU A 504 -22.50 -20.64 -10.78
CA GLU A 504 -23.26 -21.42 -11.77
C GLU A 504 -24.38 -20.56 -12.36
N LEU A 505 -24.74 -20.77 -13.63
CA LEU A 505 -25.88 -20.11 -14.25
C LEU A 505 -27.09 -21.05 -14.21
N ASP A 506 -28.28 -20.50 -13.97
CA ASP A 506 -29.53 -21.24 -14.08
C ASP A 506 -30.00 -21.43 -15.55
N GLY A 507 -31.17 -22.04 -15.73
CA GLY A 507 -31.73 -22.31 -17.06
C GLY A 507 -32.07 -21.04 -17.88
N ASP A 508 -32.16 -19.90 -17.22
CA ASP A 508 -32.44 -18.59 -17.83
C ASP A 508 -31.15 -17.76 -18.00
N GLY A 509 -30.00 -18.27 -17.52
CA GLY A 509 -28.68 -17.65 -17.66
C GLY A 509 -28.32 -16.70 -16.51
N GLU A 510 -29.05 -16.74 -15.39
CA GLU A 510 -28.82 -15.91 -14.21
C GLU A 510 -27.87 -16.60 -13.20
N GLU A 511 -27.05 -15.81 -12.51
CA GLU A 511 -26.07 -16.32 -11.55
C GLU A 511 -26.71 -16.89 -10.27
N MET A 512 -26.46 -18.17 -10.02
CA MET A 512 -26.86 -18.88 -8.82
C MET A 512 -25.88 -18.59 -7.67
N LEU A 513 -26.12 -17.50 -6.95
CA LEU A 513 -25.28 -17.04 -5.83
C LEU A 513 -25.08 -18.09 -4.71
N ASN A 514 -25.93 -19.10 -4.62
CA ASN A 514 -25.81 -20.22 -3.68
C ASN A 514 -24.93 -21.38 -4.17
N ARG A 515 -24.30 -21.26 -5.34
CA ARG A 515 -23.37 -22.24 -5.92
C ARG A 515 -22.11 -21.56 -6.46
N PRO A 516 -21.31 -20.93 -5.59
CA PRO A 516 -20.05 -20.32 -5.99
C PRO A 516 -19.02 -21.39 -6.34
N TYR A 517 -18.12 -21.13 -7.30
CA TYR A 517 -16.93 -21.93 -7.59
C TYR A 517 -15.76 -21.02 -7.95
N VAL A 518 -14.53 -21.54 -7.92
CA VAL A 518 -13.35 -20.78 -8.36
C VAL A 518 -13.09 -21.07 -9.83
N ARG A 519 -13.11 -20.03 -10.66
CA ARG A 519 -12.75 -20.11 -12.08
C ARG A 519 -11.26 -19.80 -12.23
N GLY A 520 -10.51 -20.75 -12.77
CA GLY A 520 -9.09 -20.61 -13.09
C GLY A 520 -8.87 -20.49 -14.59
N GLU A 521 -8.41 -19.33 -15.05
CA GLU A 521 -8.10 -19.07 -16.45
C GLU A 521 -6.63 -19.36 -16.74
N ILE A 522 -6.36 -20.28 -17.66
CA ILE A 522 -5.01 -20.66 -18.08
C ILE A 522 -4.63 -19.92 -19.35
N GLU A 523 -3.47 -19.26 -19.28
CA GLU A 523 -2.80 -18.66 -20.44
C GLU A 523 -1.44 -19.30 -20.65
N LEU A 524 -1.09 -19.56 -21.91
CA LEU A 524 0.14 -20.23 -22.30
C LEU A 524 0.77 -19.53 -23.49
N MET A 525 2.04 -19.16 -23.36
CA MET A 525 2.84 -18.61 -24.44
C MET A 525 4.09 -19.46 -24.69
N ILE A 526 4.38 -19.76 -25.95
CA ILE A 526 5.71 -20.23 -26.40
C ILE A 526 6.32 -19.11 -27.23
N ALA A 527 7.07 -18.26 -26.54
CA ALA A 527 7.64 -17.03 -27.08
C ALA A 527 8.70 -17.33 -28.15
N SER A 528 9.57 -18.32 -27.92
CA SER A 528 10.66 -18.68 -28.83
C SER A 528 10.15 -19.23 -30.18
N PRO A 529 10.38 -18.54 -31.32
CA PRO A 529 9.90 -19.01 -32.63
C PRO A 529 10.47 -20.37 -33.05
N SER A 530 11.74 -20.67 -32.70
CA SER A 530 12.40 -21.94 -33.00
C SER A 530 11.80 -23.13 -32.25
N ASP A 531 11.04 -22.87 -31.19
CA ASP A 531 10.47 -23.90 -30.32
C ASP A 531 8.98 -24.14 -30.56
N ARG A 532 8.33 -23.25 -31.31
CA ARG A 532 6.93 -23.40 -31.71
C ARG A 532 6.75 -24.64 -32.58
N GLY A 533 5.91 -25.57 -32.15
CA GLY A 533 5.48 -26.73 -32.97
C GLY A 533 6.31 -27.98 -32.79
N ARG A 534 7.23 -27.94 -31.82
CA ARG A 534 8.06 -29.08 -31.42
C ARG A 534 7.48 -29.87 -30.24
N GLY A 535 6.23 -29.57 -29.84
CA GLY A 535 5.54 -30.23 -28.74
C GLY A 535 5.66 -29.54 -27.37
N PHE A 536 6.51 -28.51 -27.23
CA PHE A 536 6.73 -27.82 -25.94
C PHE A 536 5.46 -27.23 -25.33
N GLY A 537 4.58 -26.59 -26.12
CA GLY A 537 3.31 -26.09 -25.58
C GLY A 537 2.43 -27.18 -24.95
N LYS A 538 2.45 -28.40 -25.50
CA LYS A 538 1.72 -29.53 -24.92
C LYS A 538 2.39 -30.06 -23.66
N ALA A 539 3.72 -30.13 -23.67
CA ALA A 539 4.49 -30.53 -22.50
C ALA A 539 4.28 -29.56 -21.33
N THR A 540 4.39 -28.24 -21.57
CA THR A 540 4.13 -27.19 -20.59
C THR A 540 2.72 -27.30 -20.01
N LEU A 541 1.70 -27.39 -20.87
CA LEU A 541 0.32 -27.46 -20.42
C LEU A 541 0.04 -28.72 -19.58
N LEU A 542 0.54 -29.89 -19.98
CA LEU A 542 0.37 -31.13 -19.21
C LEU A 542 1.10 -31.07 -17.86
N ALA A 543 2.34 -30.59 -17.84
CA ALA A 543 3.12 -30.45 -16.61
C ALA A 543 2.45 -29.48 -15.63
N PHE A 544 1.89 -28.37 -16.13
CA PHE A 544 1.17 -27.38 -15.33
C PHE A 544 -0.17 -27.89 -14.81
N LEU A 545 -0.95 -28.60 -15.63
CA LEU A 545 -2.21 -29.21 -15.19
C LEU A 545 -2.00 -30.27 -14.09
N GLN A 546 -0.92 -31.05 -14.16
CA GLN A 546 -0.57 -31.98 -13.09
C GLN A 546 -0.15 -31.26 -11.80
N TYR A 547 0.58 -30.15 -11.90
CA TYR A 547 0.87 -29.30 -10.74
C TYR A 547 -0.43 -28.81 -10.10
N ILE A 548 -1.33 -28.20 -10.88
CA ILE A 548 -2.63 -27.72 -10.36
C ILE A 548 -3.42 -28.88 -9.73
N ARG A 549 -3.39 -30.08 -10.33
CA ARG A 549 -4.08 -31.26 -9.78
C ARG A 549 -3.54 -31.65 -8.40
N ASN A 550 -2.22 -31.64 -8.23
CA ASN A 550 -1.58 -32.01 -6.98
C ASN A 550 -1.80 -30.98 -5.86
N HIS A 551 -2.02 -29.71 -6.24
CA HIS A 551 -2.15 -28.57 -5.32
C HIS A 551 -3.56 -27.96 -5.33
N THR A 552 -4.58 -28.67 -5.80
CA THR A 552 -5.93 -28.08 -5.99
C THR A 552 -6.53 -27.57 -4.68
N ASP A 553 -6.41 -28.34 -3.59
CA ASP A 553 -6.94 -27.93 -2.28
C ASP A 553 -6.16 -26.72 -1.73
N ASP A 554 -4.84 -26.76 -1.83
CA ASP A 554 -3.98 -25.66 -1.38
C ASP A 554 -4.24 -24.36 -2.14
N ILE A 555 -4.42 -24.44 -3.47
CA ILE A 555 -4.78 -23.29 -4.32
C ILE A 555 -6.12 -22.69 -3.87
N LEU A 556 -7.12 -23.54 -3.63
CA LEU A 556 -8.45 -23.08 -3.21
C LEU A 556 -8.43 -22.46 -1.81
N ASP A 557 -7.71 -23.04 -0.87
CA ASP A 557 -7.65 -22.53 0.50
C ASP A 557 -6.85 -21.23 0.60
N GLN A 558 -5.79 -21.10 -0.20
CA GLN A 558 -5.02 -19.88 -0.28
C GLN A 558 -5.81 -18.73 -0.94
N TYR A 559 -6.56 -19.03 -2.01
CA TYR A 559 -7.45 -18.05 -2.65
C TYR A 559 -8.56 -17.57 -1.69
N LYS A 560 -9.21 -18.49 -0.97
CA LYS A 560 -10.29 -18.16 0.00
C LYS A 560 -9.81 -17.27 1.15
N SER A 561 -8.61 -17.51 1.66
CA SER A 561 -8.07 -16.77 2.81
C SER A 561 -7.77 -15.30 2.51
N HIS A 562 -7.79 -14.89 1.24
CA HIS A 562 -7.43 -13.53 0.80
C HIS A 562 -8.44 -12.89 -0.15
N SER A 563 -9.60 -13.52 -0.40
CA SER A 563 -10.61 -12.95 -1.29
C SER A 563 -11.21 -11.65 -0.69
N PRO A 564 -11.22 -10.51 -1.42
CA PRO A 564 -11.73 -9.22 -0.94
C PRO A 564 -13.22 -9.23 -0.58
N ASP A 565 -13.98 -10.21 -1.08
CA ASP A 565 -15.42 -10.39 -0.85
C ASP A 565 -15.74 -11.29 0.37
N GLY A 566 -14.73 -11.63 1.18
CA GLY A 566 -14.89 -12.43 2.41
C GLY A 566 -15.35 -11.64 3.64
N GLY A 567 -15.65 -10.35 3.50
CA GLY A 567 -16.24 -9.51 4.54
C GLY A 567 -17.63 -9.03 4.15
N GLU A 568 -18.66 -9.60 4.79
CA GLU A 568 -20.07 -9.17 4.71
C GLU A 568 -20.84 -9.45 3.40
N ASN A 569 -21.09 -10.74 3.13
CA ASN A 569 -22.47 -11.13 2.84
C ASN A 569 -23.03 -11.84 4.07
N ASN A 570 -24.03 -11.23 4.72
CA ASN A 570 -24.94 -11.95 5.61
C ASN A 570 -25.65 -13.04 4.79
N VAL A 571 -25.04 -14.22 4.70
CA VAL A 571 -25.78 -15.44 4.37
C VAL A 571 -26.00 -16.16 5.69
N GLN A 572 -27.22 -16.08 6.19
CA GLN A 572 -27.76 -16.92 7.26
C GLN A 572 -27.76 -18.43 6.93
N ASN A 573 -26.87 -18.94 6.05
CA ASN A 573 -26.72 -20.36 5.80
C ASN A 573 -25.27 -20.76 6.03
N LYS A 574 -25.02 -21.42 7.16
CA LYS A 574 -23.78 -22.12 7.49
C LYS A 574 -23.48 -23.33 6.56
N ASP A 575 -24.17 -23.47 5.43
CA ASP A 575 -24.21 -24.71 4.64
C ASP A 575 -23.90 -24.53 3.13
N VAL A 576 -23.44 -23.36 2.66
CA VAL A 576 -23.05 -23.20 1.24
C VAL A 576 -21.62 -23.68 1.03
N LYS A 577 -21.47 -24.91 0.54
CA LYS A 577 -20.17 -25.49 0.15
C LYS A 577 -19.71 -24.83 -1.16
N MET A 578 -18.58 -24.11 -1.13
CA MET A 578 -17.94 -23.60 -2.35
C MET A 578 -17.61 -24.78 -3.27
N GLY A 579 -17.99 -24.67 -4.55
CA GLY A 579 -17.64 -25.57 -5.63
C GLY A 579 -16.13 -25.61 -5.87
N GLY A 580 -15.66 -26.67 -6.54
CA GLY A 580 -14.24 -26.89 -6.80
C GLY A 580 -13.65 -25.90 -7.83
N LEU A 581 -12.39 -26.15 -8.21
CA LEU A 581 -11.70 -25.38 -9.24
C LEU A 581 -12.18 -25.76 -10.64
N VAL A 582 -12.62 -24.78 -11.43
CA VAL A 582 -13.01 -24.94 -12.83
C VAL A 582 -11.99 -24.26 -13.72
N LEU A 583 -11.25 -25.07 -14.50
CA LEU A 583 -10.24 -24.57 -15.42
C LEU A 583 -10.80 -24.27 -16.80
N VAL A 584 -10.43 -23.10 -17.31
CA VAL A 584 -10.82 -22.59 -18.62
C VAL A 584 -9.66 -21.89 -19.31
N SER A 585 -9.79 -21.65 -20.60
CA SER A 585 -8.89 -20.80 -21.37
C SER A 585 -9.69 -20.09 -22.45
N LYS A 586 -9.41 -18.80 -22.67
CA LYS A 586 -10.00 -18.03 -23.76
C LYS A 586 -9.03 -17.96 -24.91
N ILE A 587 -9.49 -18.35 -26.09
CA ILE A 587 -8.66 -18.44 -27.29
C ILE A 587 -9.41 -17.85 -28.46
N ASN A 588 -8.77 -16.96 -29.21
CA ASN A 588 -9.34 -16.45 -30.45
C ASN A 588 -9.75 -17.61 -31.38
N LYS A 589 -10.98 -17.54 -31.92
CA LYS A 589 -11.57 -18.58 -32.76
C LYS A 589 -10.70 -18.97 -33.95
N THR A 590 -9.96 -18.02 -34.51
CA THR A 590 -9.08 -18.23 -35.67
C THR A 590 -7.73 -18.84 -35.28
N ASN A 591 -7.36 -18.85 -33.99
CA ASN A 591 -6.15 -19.50 -33.49
C ASN A 591 -6.35 -21.01 -33.35
N LEU A 592 -6.52 -21.68 -34.50
CA LEU A 592 -6.76 -23.13 -34.58
C LEU A 592 -5.64 -23.96 -33.93
N ARG A 593 -4.42 -23.42 -33.85
CA ARG A 593 -3.28 -24.10 -33.26
C ARG A 593 -3.39 -24.20 -31.75
N SER A 594 -3.62 -23.09 -31.05
CA SER A 594 -3.81 -23.09 -29.59
C SER A 594 -5.10 -23.83 -29.22
N ARG A 595 -6.15 -23.72 -30.02
CA ARG A 595 -7.38 -24.51 -29.82
C ARG A 595 -7.12 -26.02 -29.83
N ARG A 596 -6.51 -26.53 -30.90
CA ARG A 596 -6.16 -27.96 -31.00
C ARG A 596 -5.25 -28.42 -29.87
N LEU A 597 -4.37 -27.54 -29.39
CA LEU A 597 -3.49 -27.82 -28.27
C LEU A 597 -4.30 -28.08 -26.98
N PHE A 598 -5.16 -27.16 -26.58
CA PHE A 598 -6.01 -27.30 -25.39
C PHE A 598 -7.02 -28.45 -25.54
N GLU A 599 -7.61 -28.62 -26.72
CA GLU A 599 -8.49 -29.76 -27.02
C GLU A 599 -7.76 -31.10 -26.87
N SER A 600 -6.49 -31.18 -27.28
CA SER A 600 -5.69 -32.42 -27.17
C SER A 600 -5.37 -32.86 -25.74
N VAL A 601 -5.59 -31.98 -24.74
CA VAL A 601 -5.40 -32.28 -23.31
C VAL A 601 -6.71 -32.30 -22.53
N GLY A 602 -7.86 -32.32 -23.23
CA GLY A 602 -9.16 -32.54 -22.62
C GLY A 602 -10.04 -31.30 -22.46
N PHE A 603 -9.65 -30.14 -22.99
CA PHE A 603 -10.55 -28.98 -23.01
C PHE A 603 -11.60 -29.11 -24.13
N GLY A 604 -12.84 -28.76 -23.83
CA GLY A 604 -13.93 -28.67 -24.81
C GLY A 604 -14.46 -27.24 -24.91
N GLN A 605 -14.91 -26.83 -26.09
CA GLN A 605 -15.52 -25.52 -26.27
C GLN A 605 -16.82 -25.42 -25.46
N VAL A 606 -16.96 -24.34 -24.72
CA VAL A 606 -18.19 -23.96 -24.00
C VAL A 606 -18.66 -22.60 -24.49
N GLY A 607 -19.97 -22.47 -24.70
CA GLY A 607 -20.57 -21.23 -25.18
C GLY A 607 -20.26 -20.92 -26.67
N LYS A 608 -20.63 -19.68 -27.05
CA LYS A 608 -20.45 -19.14 -28.40
C LYS A 608 -19.24 -18.18 -28.41
N GLU A 609 -18.82 -17.84 -29.62
CA GLU A 609 -17.85 -16.77 -29.85
C GLU A 609 -18.32 -15.46 -29.20
N ASP A 610 -17.44 -14.79 -28.46
CA ASP A 610 -17.72 -13.51 -27.84
C ASP A 610 -17.54 -12.33 -28.82
N TYR A 611 -17.81 -11.12 -28.35
CA TYR A 611 -17.70 -9.90 -29.16
C TYR A 611 -16.29 -9.66 -29.73
N PHE A 612 -15.26 -10.22 -29.10
CA PHE A 612 -13.86 -10.08 -29.49
C PHE A 612 -13.36 -11.21 -30.40
N GLY A 613 -14.26 -12.14 -30.79
CA GLY A 613 -13.92 -13.28 -31.63
C GLY A 613 -13.24 -14.42 -30.86
N GLU A 614 -13.32 -14.43 -29.52
CA GLU A 614 -12.75 -15.46 -28.67
C GLU A 614 -13.78 -16.53 -28.32
N ILE A 615 -13.30 -17.75 -28.15
CA ILE A 615 -14.09 -18.87 -27.62
C ILE A 615 -13.51 -19.31 -26.29
N GLU A 616 -14.40 -19.69 -25.37
CA GLU A 616 -14.00 -20.28 -24.10
C GLU A 616 -13.88 -21.80 -24.26
N LEU A 617 -12.76 -22.35 -23.81
CA LEU A 617 -12.53 -23.78 -23.68
C LEU A 617 -12.50 -24.13 -22.19
N LYS A 618 -13.23 -25.18 -21.78
CA LYS A 618 -13.29 -25.67 -20.39
C LYS A 618 -12.76 -27.09 -20.30
N LEU A 619 -11.99 -27.41 -19.26
CA LEU A 619 -11.48 -28.77 -19.03
C LEU A 619 -12.63 -29.76 -18.78
N ALA A 620 -12.84 -30.68 -19.71
CA ALA A 620 -13.91 -31.67 -19.63
C ALA A 620 -13.52 -32.78 -18.63
N GLY A 621 -14.34 -32.99 -17.60
CA GLY A 621 -14.09 -33.98 -16.54
C GLY A 621 -13.38 -33.44 -15.29
N GLY A 622 -13.07 -32.13 -15.25
CA GLY A 622 -12.42 -31.50 -14.09
C GLY A 622 -11.00 -31.99 -13.84
N MET A 623 -10.45 -31.68 -12.66
CA MET A 623 -9.07 -32.02 -12.31
C MET A 623 -8.81 -33.53 -12.21
N ASP A 624 -9.84 -34.31 -11.87
CA ASP A 624 -9.76 -35.78 -11.82
C ASP A 624 -9.55 -36.41 -13.21
N GLY A 625 -9.90 -35.71 -14.28
CA GLY A 625 -9.69 -36.13 -15.67
C GLY A 625 -8.28 -35.93 -16.20
N VAL A 626 -7.41 -35.21 -15.48
CA VAL A 626 -6.03 -34.92 -15.91
C VAL A 626 -5.17 -36.18 -15.77
N LYS A 627 -4.66 -36.69 -16.89
CA LYS A 627 -3.78 -37.87 -16.90
C LYS A 627 -2.41 -37.53 -16.29
N PRO A 628 -1.83 -38.43 -15.47
CA PRO A 628 -0.45 -38.27 -14.99
C PRO A 628 0.53 -38.16 -16.16
N VAL A 629 1.55 -37.32 -16.00
CA VAL A 629 2.69 -37.19 -16.91
C VAL A 629 3.81 -38.10 -16.41
N ASP A 630 4.35 -38.90 -17.32
CA ASP A 630 5.47 -39.81 -17.02
C ASP A 630 6.73 -39.01 -16.62
N GLU A 631 7.43 -39.52 -15.61
CA GLU A 631 8.67 -38.90 -15.07
C GLU A 631 8.52 -37.44 -14.62
N TRP A 632 7.29 -37.05 -14.28
CA TRP A 632 7.01 -35.76 -13.66
C TRP A 632 7.48 -35.72 -12.21
N CYS A 633 8.20 -34.67 -11.85
CA CYS A 633 8.61 -34.44 -10.46
C CYS A 633 8.57 -32.95 -10.08
N GLU A 634 8.24 -32.70 -8.82
CA GLU A 634 8.52 -31.43 -8.15
C GLU A 634 9.92 -31.48 -7.58
N VAL A 635 10.67 -30.41 -7.78
CA VAL A 635 12.00 -30.24 -7.21
C VAL A 635 12.13 -28.89 -6.54
N GLY A 636 12.90 -28.84 -5.45
CA GLY A 636 13.20 -27.59 -4.76
C GLY A 636 13.85 -26.60 -5.72
N TYR A 637 13.36 -25.37 -5.72
CA TYR A 637 13.87 -24.27 -6.51
C TYR A 637 14.40 -23.17 -5.58
N ARG A 638 15.64 -22.73 -5.82
CA ARG A 638 16.28 -21.66 -5.06
C ARG A 638 16.74 -20.56 -6.00
N LYS A 639 16.29 -19.33 -5.71
CA LYS A 639 16.71 -18.11 -6.43
C LYS A 639 18.22 -17.89 -6.25
N ALA A 640 18.89 -17.36 -7.26
CA ALA A 640 20.29 -16.98 -7.16
C ALA A 640 20.44 -15.89 -6.08
N ALA A 641 21.41 -16.04 -5.17
CA ALA A 641 21.73 -14.98 -4.22
C ALA A 641 22.24 -13.75 -4.99
N PRO A 642 21.91 -12.52 -4.57
CA PRO A 642 22.52 -11.31 -5.15
C PRO A 642 24.04 -11.44 -5.07
N GLN A 643 24.74 -11.28 -6.19
CA GLN A 643 26.20 -11.09 -6.14
C GLN A 643 26.45 -9.81 -5.33
N GLN A 644 27.16 -9.96 -4.20
CA GLN A 644 27.57 -8.85 -3.33
C GLN A 644 28.45 -7.84 -4.06
#